data_AF-A0A024VXL7-F1
#
_entry.id   AF-A0A024VXL7-F1
#
_cell.length_a   1.000
_cell.length_b   1.000
_cell.length_c   1.000
_cell.angle_alpha   90.00
_cell.angle_beta   90.00
_cell.angle_gamma   90.00
#
_symmetry.space_group_name_H-M   'P 1'
#
loop_
_entity.id
_entity.type
_entity.pdbx_description
1 polymer ?
#
loop_
_entity_poly.entity_id
_entity_poly.type
_entity_poly.pdbx_seq_one_letter_code
_entity_poly.pdbx_strand_id
1 'polypeptide(L)'
;MAPGSAGGDAEKYKNAQDAKHLFDIIGKDVYEQVKNGGAETYKDELKGNLTDSSILGRESAYTTDPCKLIKEKRDKLLGTNSNRYPCKELSGKDAKKEERFSDTLGGQCTYNRIKGNKYNKKTRKDCGACAPYRRLHLCSHNLETIETTNYDSNNAKHKLLLEVCMAAKYEGDLIKTHYTPHQEKYKNTDTASQLCTVLARSFADIGDIVRGRDLYLGNPEEIKQRQQLDENLKTIFKNIYEKLLEDNKTNGVKDRYEDNDGNYYQLREDWWDANRAKVWEAITCNDDDKLANASYFRKTCSDEQGGAQANNKCRCKDKNGRPDDQVPTYFDYVPQYLRWFEEWAEDFCRKKKKKLEDVKRNCRDDSKNLYCSGNGYDCTKTIYKKGKLVIGEHCTNCSVWCRLYEKWIDNQKKEFLKQKEKYETEISNSGSCGGSGSAGGSRKKRAATTTNYDGYEKKFYEKLKEKNNYSDVKNFLELLSKEEVCKKIKDKKEIIDFKTDDNDFHKNINNEGTFYHSQYCKPCPICGVKKTNNGGSGNKWKEKDKSEECTSINLYKPKDNVNPTDVTILKSGDGQTEIAEKLKAFCDKKDSGNSDSSLYDPWKCYKEDDIEKHADDDDDDGEYDRLVTGAGGLCILKNDKNKKEEKEKKTEKEPEQFQKTYNDFFYFWIRRFLNDSMYWRGKVGGCLKNGTKTRCNKKNKCKDDCECFKRWIDIKIKEWENIKKHFKTQKGFELFPYDFVLKEVLKLDELFQNIKEGYGDVKELEGIENMLKEEQKKNKEDEATGVTVGVVGVVL
;
A
#
# COMPACT_ATOMS: atom_id res chain seq x y z
N MET A 1 -0.60 -56.78 -12.93
CA MET A 1 -0.51 -55.62 -13.85
C MET A 1 -1.90 -54.99 -13.91
N ALA A 2 -2.09 -53.88 -13.18
CA ALA A 2 -3.27 -53.04 -13.30
C ALA A 2 -2.87 -51.81 -14.13
N PRO A 3 -3.69 -51.33 -15.08
CA PRO A 3 -3.29 -50.26 -15.98
C PRO A 3 -3.20 -48.93 -15.21
N GLY A 4 -2.05 -48.27 -15.36
CA GLY A 4 -1.80 -46.96 -14.76
C GLY A 4 -2.72 -45.89 -15.33
N SER A 5 -3.46 -45.22 -14.44
CA SER A 5 -4.17 -43.99 -14.74
C SER A 5 -3.20 -42.80 -14.61
N ALA A 6 -2.42 -42.55 -15.67
CA ALA A 6 -1.60 -41.33 -15.80
C ALA A 6 -2.33 -40.19 -16.55
N GLY A 7 -3.66 -40.27 -16.69
CA GLY A 7 -4.44 -39.39 -17.57
C GLY A 7 -5.20 -38.24 -16.90
N GLY A 8 -5.44 -38.25 -15.58
CA GLY A 8 -6.41 -37.36 -14.93
C GLY A 8 -5.90 -36.05 -14.32
N ASP A 9 -4.63 -35.98 -13.86
CA ASP A 9 -4.19 -34.86 -13.01
C ASP A 9 -3.93 -33.54 -13.77
N ALA A 10 -3.74 -33.58 -15.08
CA ALA A 10 -3.30 -32.41 -15.83
C ALA A 10 -4.41 -31.41 -16.23
N GLU A 11 -5.69 -31.83 -16.20
CA GLU A 11 -6.83 -30.92 -16.36
C GLU A 11 -7.17 -30.16 -15.07
N LYS A 12 -6.81 -30.73 -13.92
CA LYS A 12 -7.13 -30.22 -12.58
C LYS A 12 -6.66 -28.78 -12.36
N TYR A 13 -5.44 -28.45 -12.79
CA TYR A 13 -4.87 -27.11 -12.60
C TYR A 13 -5.32 -26.08 -13.65
N LYS A 14 -5.76 -26.52 -14.83
CA LYS A 14 -6.22 -25.63 -15.91
C LYS A 14 -7.55 -24.95 -15.57
N ASN A 15 -8.37 -25.64 -14.79
CA ASN A 15 -9.70 -25.17 -14.38
C ASN A 15 -9.66 -24.36 -13.07
N ALA A 16 -8.48 -23.91 -12.63
CA ALA A 16 -8.38 -23.06 -11.44
C ALA A 16 -9.10 -21.71 -11.68
N GLN A 17 -9.91 -21.30 -10.70
CA GLN A 17 -10.74 -20.11 -10.80
C GLN A 17 -9.93 -18.81 -10.68
N ASP A 18 -8.92 -18.83 -9.82
CA ASP A 18 -8.00 -17.73 -9.52
C ASP A 18 -6.66 -18.28 -8.99
N ALA A 19 -5.73 -17.39 -8.64
CA ALA A 19 -4.38 -17.77 -8.23
C ALA A 19 -4.38 -18.45 -6.86
N LYS A 20 -5.17 -17.92 -5.92
CA LYS A 20 -5.37 -18.50 -4.59
C LYS A 20 -5.86 -19.95 -4.66
N HIS A 21 -6.85 -20.22 -5.49
CA HIS A 21 -7.39 -21.57 -5.70
C HIS A 21 -6.38 -22.50 -6.36
N LEU A 22 -5.64 -22.02 -7.38
CA LEU A 22 -4.57 -22.80 -8.01
C LEU A 22 -3.51 -23.22 -6.97
N PHE A 23 -3.03 -22.26 -6.18
CA PHE A 23 -1.98 -22.48 -5.20
C PHE A 23 -2.38 -23.49 -4.14
N ASP A 24 -3.62 -23.40 -3.64
CA ASP A 24 -4.12 -24.34 -2.64
C ASP A 24 -4.32 -25.75 -3.21
N ILE A 25 -4.67 -25.89 -4.49
CA ILE A 25 -4.74 -27.19 -5.17
C ILE A 25 -3.35 -27.81 -5.35
N ILE A 26 -2.39 -27.06 -5.92
CA ILE A 26 -1.03 -27.58 -6.11
C ILE A 26 -0.38 -27.85 -4.75
N GLY A 27 -0.60 -26.97 -3.77
CA GLY A 27 -0.12 -27.13 -2.40
C GLY A 27 -0.62 -28.43 -1.75
N LYS A 28 -1.88 -28.80 -1.98
CA LYS A 28 -2.43 -30.10 -1.55
C LYS A 28 -1.68 -31.28 -2.17
N ASP A 29 -1.40 -31.23 -3.47
CA ASP A 29 -0.73 -32.33 -4.15
C ASP A 29 0.75 -32.43 -3.75
N VAL A 30 1.40 -31.30 -3.49
CA VAL A 30 2.76 -31.27 -2.91
C VAL A 30 2.74 -31.82 -1.49
N TYR A 31 1.75 -31.42 -0.68
CA TYR A 31 1.55 -31.94 0.67
C TYR A 31 1.44 -33.46 0.68
N GLU A 32 0.53 -34.02 -0.12
CA GLU A 32 0.32 -35.46 -0.23
C GLU A 32 1.58 -36.17 -0.73
N GLN A 33 2.31 -35.59 -1.69
CA GLN A 33 3.58 -36.14 -2.17
C GLN A 33 4.69 -36.11 -1.11
N VAL A 34 4.77 -35.07 -0.27
CA VAL A 34 5.74 -34.99 0.82
C VAL A 34 5.38 -35.98 1.92
N LYS A 35 4.12 -36.00 2.35
CA LYS A 35 3.58 -36.91 3.36
C LYS A 35 3.84 -38.38 3.00
N ASN A 36 3.50 -38.77 1.76
CA ASN A 36 3.70 -40.13 1.26
C ASN A 36 5.16 -40.44 0.89
N GLY A 37 6.03 -39.43 0.83
CA GLY A 37 7.46 -39.53 0.48
C GLY A 37 8.39 -39.91 1.65
N GLY A 38 7.86 -40.65 2.64
CA GLY A 38 8.59 -41.12 3.82
C GLY A 38 8.55 -40.19 5.04
N ALA A 39 7.84 -39.06 4.98
CA ALA A 39 7.58 -38.23 6.17
C ALA A 39 6.67 -38.97 7.17
N GLU A 40 5.72 -39.76 6.67
CA GLU A 40 4.82 -40.58 7.50
C GLU A 40 5.59 -41.61 8.35
N THR A 41 6.78 -42.06 7.91
CA THR A 41 7.57 -43.09 8.61
C THR A 41 8.00 -42.68 10.01
N TYR A 42 8.29 -41.39 10.24
CA TYR A 42 8.82 -40.87 11.51
C TYR A 42 7.88 -39.87 12.20
N LYS A 43 6.63 -39.83 11.74
CA LYS A 43 5.68 -38.79 12.12
C LYS A 43 5.32 -38.83 13.60
N ASP A 44 5.10 -40.01 14.15
CA ASP A 44 4.72 -40.18 15.55
C ASP A 44 5.88 -39.80 16.49
N GLU A 45 7.12 -40.08 16.06
CA GLU A 45 8.34 -39.71 16.77
C GLU A 45 8.61 -38.21 16.71
N LEU A 46 8.24 -37.53 15.62
CA LEU A 46 8.38 -36.08 15.48
C LEU A 46 7.22 -35.28 16.06
N LYS A 47 6.08 -35.92 16.30
CA LYS A 47 4.89 -35.30 16.89
C LYS A 47 5.20 -34.81 18.30
N GLY A 48 5.03 -33.51 18.52
CA GLY A 48 5.13 -32.90 19.83
C GLY A 48 3.87 -33.17 20.64
N ASN A 49 4.07 -33.41 21.94
CA ASN A 49 3.01 -33.47 22.94
C ASN A 49 3.09 -32.24 23.85
N LEU A 50 2.02 -31.45 23.89
CA LEU A 50 1.94 -30.23 24.71
C LEU A 50 1.92 -30.51 26.22
N THR A 51 1.54 -31.71 26.67
CA THR A 51 1.59 -32.04 28.10
C THR A 51 3.01 -32.22 28.62
N ASP A 52 3.94 -32.55 27.72
CA ASP A 52 5.31 -32.95 28.02
C ASP A 52 6.30 -31.78 27.80
N SER A 53 5.80 -30.59 27.47
CA SER A 53 6.62 -29.38 27.37
C SER A 53 7.09 -28.94 28.76
N SER A 54 8.31 -29.28 29.14
CA SER A 54 8.86 -29.02 30.49
C SER A 54 9.15 -27.55 30.82
N ILE A 55 8.72 -26.58 29.98
CA ILE A 55 8.64 -25.15 30.34
C ILE A 55 7.72 -24.94 31.57
N LEU A 56 6.91 -25.94 31.91
CA LEU A 56 6.00 -25.96 33.06
C LEU A 56 6.63 -26.45 34.38
N GLY A 57 7.89 -26.91 34.38
CA GLY A 57 8.54 -27.56 35.52
C GLY A 57 8.28 -29.08 35.56
N ARG A 58 8.28 -29.70 36.75
CA ARG A 58 7.92 -31.13 36.97
C ARG A 58 6.41 -31.41 36.86
N GLU A 59 5.58 -30.39 36.69
CA GLU A 59 4.12 -30.55 36.56
C GLU A 59 3.75 -30.75 35.08
N SER A 60 3.15 -31.90 34.75
CA SER A 60 2.55 -32.12 33.44
C SER A 60 1.40 -31.13 33.20
N ALA A 61 1.22 -30.68 31.96
CA ALA A 61 0.01 -29.95 31.62
C ALA A 61 -1.19 -30.91 31.65
N TYR A 62 -2.33 -30.47 32.17
CA TYR A 62 -3.54 -31.30 32.22
C TYR A 62 -4.29 -31.34 30.87
N THR A 63 -3.89 -30.52 29.89
CA THR A 63 -4.59 -30.37 28.61
C THR A 63 -3.64 -30.35 27.41
N THR A 64 -4.10 -30.95 26.32
CA THR A 64 -3.47 -30.93 24.97
C THR A 64 -4.08 -29.87 24.05
N ASP A 65 -5.01 -29.06 24.56
CA ASP A 65 -5.60 -27.91 23.88
C ASP A 65 -4.62 -26.72 23.97
N PRO A 66 -4.04 -26.27 22.84
CA PRO A 66 -3.08 -25.18 22.86
C PRO A 66 -3.71 -23.87 23.34
N CYS A 67 -4.98 -23.61 23.02
CA CYS A 67 -5.67 -22.37 23.39
C CYS A 67 -5.77 -22.23 24.91
N LYS A 68 -6.22 -23.30 25.58
CA LYS A 68 -6.33 -23.35 27.04
C LYS A 68 -4.97 -23.30 27.71
N LEU A 69 -4.04 -24.13 27.25
CA LEU A 69 -2.70 -24.22 27.83
C LEU A 69 -1.97 -22.86 27.84
N ILE A 70 -1.96 -22.18 26.69
CA ILE A 70 -1.28 -20.88 26.56
C ILE A 70 -1.97 -19.82 27.42
N LYS A 71 -3.31 -19.86 27.52
CA LYS A 71 -4.07 -18.90 28.34
C LYS A 71 -3.76 -19.05 29.83
N GLU A 72 -3.72 -20.28 30.33
CA GLU A 72 -3.51 -20.55 31.75
C GLU A 72 -2.07 -20.38 32.19
N LYS A 73 -1.12 -20.72 31.32
CA LYS A 73 0.32 -20.63 31.61
C LYS A 73 0.92 -19.32 31.08
N ARG A 74 0.06 -18.36 30.73
CA ARG A 74 0.43 -17.07 30.13
C ARG A 74 1.58 -16.39 30.85
N ASP A 75 1.48 -16.18 32.15
CA ASP A 75 2.49 -15.41 32.90
C ASP A 75 3.85 -16.12 32.93
N LYS A 76 3.85 -17.46 32.99
CA LYS A 76 5.07 -18.27 32.90
C LYS A 76 5.69 -18.19 31.51
N LEU A 77 4.87 -18.29 30.46
CA LEU A 77 5.32 -18.28 29.07
C LEU A 77 5.88 -16.93 28.63
N LEU A 78 5.23 -15.84 29.05
CA LEU A 78 5.61 -14.47 28.70
C LEU A 78 6.88 -14.00 29.40
N GLY A 79 7.28 -14.66 30.50
CA GLY A 79 8.44 -14.29 31.30
C GLY A 79 8.26 -12.96 32.05
N THR A 80 9.28 -12.57 32.80
CA THR A 80 9.28 -11.35 33.61
C THR A 80 9.01 -10.12 32.74
N ASN A 81 8.09 -9.27 33.16
CA ASN A 81 7.67 -8.06 32.44
C ASN A 81 7.18 -8.33 31.00
N SER A 82 6.66 -9.54 30.73
CA SER A 82 6.22 -9.95 29.39
C SER A 82 7.28 -9.77 28.31
N ASN A 83 8.54 -10.03 28.65
CA ASN A 83 9.67 -9.86 27.74
C ASN A 83 9.60 -10.78 26.51
N ARG A 84 8.95 -11.95 26.62
CA ARG A 84 8.74 -12.93 25.54
C ARG A 84 7.38 -12.80 24.86
N TYR A 85 6.71 -11.66 24.99
CA TYR A 85 5.42 -11.46 24.33
C TYR A 85 5.56 -11.61 22.80
N PRO A 86 4.78 -12.49 22.13
CA PRO A 86 5.02 -12.83 20.72
C PRO A 86 4.92 -11.66 19.75
N CYS A 87 4.10 -10.67 20.08
CA CYS A 87 3.92 -9.48 19.27
C CYS A 87 4.69 -8.27 19.82
N LYS A 88 5.69 -8.47 20.70
CA LYS A 88 6.44 -7.36 21.30
C LYS A 88 7.16 -6.55 20.23
N GLU A 89 7.19 -5.24 20.45
CA GLU A 89 7.48 -4.21 19.45
C GLU A 89 8.77 -4.48 18.65
N LEU A 90 8.67 -4.47 17.32
CA LEU A 90 9.81 -4.31 16.42
C LEU A 90 10.06 -2.81 16.11
N SER A 91 9.33 -1.89 16.77
CA SER A 91 9.26 -0.47 16.38
C SER A 91 9.11 0.58 17.52
N GLY A 92 9.06 0.22 18.80
CA GLY A 92 8.88 1.22 19.88
C GLY A 92 7.42 1.64 20.15
N LYS A 93 6.41 0.90 19.65
CA LYS A 93 4.96 1.20 19.82
C LYS A 93 4.14 0.02 20.33
N ASP A 94 3.15 0.30 21.20
CA ASP A 94 2.16 -0.64 21.73
C ASP A 94 1.67 -1.63 20.64
N ALA A 95 2.07 -2.89 20.74
CA ALA A 95 1.72 -3.95 19.78
C ALA A 95 0.21 -4.12 19.54
N LYS A 96 -0.62 -3.75 20.51
CA LYS A 96 -2.09 -3.78 20.40
C LYS A 96 -2.67 -2.65 19.52
N LYS A 97 -1.88 -1.61 19.24
CA LYS A 97 -2.24 -0.48 18.38
C LYS A 97 -1.66 -0.62 16.97
N GLU A 98 -0.82 -1.61 16.73
CA GLU A 98 -0.24 -1.87 15.41
C GLU A 98 -1.31 -2.46 14.49
N GLU A 99 -1.79 -1.67 13.53
CA GLU A 99 -2.79 -2.07 12.54
C GLU A 99 -2.34 -3.34 11.79
N ARG A 100 -3.25 -4.30 11.54
CA ARG A 100 -2.96 -5.50 10.71
C ARG A 100 -3.33 -5.34 9.25
N PHE A 101 -4.24 -4.41 8.96
CA PHE A 101 -4.87 -4.19 7.65
C PHE A 101 -4.69 -2.74 7.18
N SER A 102 -3.44 -2.29 7.06
CA SER A 102 -3.18 -0.89 6.70
C SER A 102 -3.47 -0.57 5.24
N ASP A 103 -4.08 0.61 5.02
CA ASP A 103 -4.36 1.16 3.69
C ASP A 103 -3.40 2.28 3.26
N THR A 104 -2.54 2.69 4.19
CA THR A 104 -1.58 3.79 4.04
C THR A 104 -0.16 3.27 4.10
N LEU A 105 0.10 2.26 4.94
CA LEU A 105 1.37 1.53 4.98
C LEU A 105 1.34 0.34 4.01
N GLY A 106 2.47 0.17 3.32
CA GLY A 106 2.67 -0.87 2.30
C GLY A 106 3.56 -2.00 2.76
N GLY A 107 3.75 -2.99 1.88
CA GLY A 107 4.72 -4.05 2.09
C GLY A 107 6.17 -3.58 2.03
N GLN A 108 7.10 -4.49 2.27
CA GLN A 108 8.53 -4.26 2.11
C GLN A 108 9.01 -4.97 0.85
N CYS A 109 9.69 -4.27 -0.04
CA CYS A 109 10.28 -4.90 -1.22
C CYS A 109 11.81 -4.75 -1.28
N THR A 110 12.44 -3.95 -0.41
CA THR A 110 13.85 -3.54 -0.58
C THR A 110 14.82 -4.72 -0.57
N TYR A 111 15.84 -4.68 -1.43
CA TYR A 111 16.80 -5.78 -1.62
C TYR A 111 17.57 -6.20 -0.36
N ASN A 112 17.79 -5.28 0.59
CA ASN A 112 18.51 -5.56 1.83
C ASN A 112 17.59 -5.97 2.99
N ARG A 113 16.28 -6.07 2.75
CA ARG A 113 15.28 -6.46 3.75
C ARG A 113 14.65 -7.82 3.47
N ILE A 114 14.91 -8.39 2.30
CA ILE A 114 14.36 -9.67 1.85
C ILE A 114 15.46 -10.50 1.22
N LYS A 115 15.61 -11.73 1.70
CA LYS A 115 16.53 -12.75 1.18
C LYS A 115 16.19 -13.05 -0.28
N GLY A 116 17.20 -13.00 -1.14
CA GLY A 116 17.06 -13.30 -2.57
C GLY A 116 16.62 -12.11 -3.43
N ASN A 117 16.21 -10.99 -2.84
CA ASN A 117 15.98 -9.76 -3.60
C ASN A 117 17.32 -9.15 -4.02
N LYS A 118 17.35 -8.53 -5.19
CA LYS A 118 18.55 -7.89 -5.74
C LYS A 118 18.23 -6.53 -6.33
N TYR A 119 19.23 -5.65 -6.26
CA TYR A 119 19.24 -4.36 -6.93
C TYR A 119 20.32 -4.36 -8.01
N ASN A 120 19.90 -4.18 -9.27
CA ASN A 120 20.82 -4.01 -10.38
C ASN A 120 21.21 -2.52 -10.48
N LYS A 121 22.44 -2.19 -10.08
CA LYS A 121 22.96 -0.82 -10.14
C LYS A 121 23.02 -0.24 -11.55
N LYS A 122 23.20 -1.07 -12.59
CA LYS A 122 23.34 -0.64 -13.98
C LYS A 122 21.98 -0.23 -14.57
N THR A 123 20.98 -1.09 -14.42
CA THR A 123 19.62 -0.82 -14.92
C THR A 123 18.79 0.01 -13.94
N ARG A 124 19.27 0.20 -12.70
CA ARG A 124 18.51 0.76 -11.56
C ARG A 124 17.18 0.02 -11.33
N LYS A 125 17.11 -1.25 -11.72
CA LYS A 125 15.95 -2.10 -11.52
C LYS A 125 16.16 -3.03 -10.34
N ASP A 126 15.07 -3.22 -9.62
CA ASP A 126 14.94 -4.09 -8.48
C ASP A 126 14.19 -5.34 -8.93
N CYS A 127 14.69 -6.52 -8.60
CA CYS A 127 14.00 -7.79 -8.83
C CYS A 127 13.90 -8.54 -7.51
N GLY A 128 12.72 -9.12 -7.22
CA GLY A 128 12.51 -9.83 -5.98
C GLY A 128 11.04 -9.96 -5.54
N ALA A 129 10.86 -10.45 -4.32
CA ALA A 129 9.57 -10.56 -3.66
C ALA A 129 9.22 -9.28 -2.87
N CYS A 130 7.94 -9.11 -2.54
CA CYS A 130 7.47 -8.05 -1.66
C CYS A 130 6.78 -8.67 -0.45
N ALA A 131 7.35 -8.52 0.75
CA ALA A 131 6.73 -9.01 1.97
C ALA A 131 5.49 -8.14 2.30
N PRO A 132 4.30 -8.73 2.43
CA PRO A 132 3.06 -7.99 2.69
C PRO A 132 3.08 -7.39 4.09
N TYR A 133 2.30 -6.33 4.29
CA TYR A 133 2.29 -5.58 5.56
C TYR A 133 1.99 -6.49 6.77
N ARG A 134 1.04 -7.42 6.64
CA ARG A 134 0.76 -8.47 7.64
C ARG A 134 2.01 -9.24 8.05
N ARG A 135 2.82 -9.70 7.08
CA ARG A 135 4.06 -10.44 7.36
C ARG A 135 5.06 -9.59 8.13
N LEU A 136 5.19 -8.29 7.82
CA LEU A 136 6.14 -7.40 8.50
C LEU A 136 5.92 -7.34 10.02
N HIS A 137 4.66 -7.51 10.45
CA HIS A 137 4.25 -7.39 11.84
C HIS A 137 3.84 -8.73 12.47
N LEU A 138 4.17 -9.86 11.84
CA LEU A 138 3.85 -11.21 12.32
C LEU A 138 4.32 -11.40 13.78
N CYS A 139 3.45 -11.94 14.65
CA CYS A 139 3.82 -12.23 16.04
C CYS A 139 4.76 -13.44 16.14
N SER A 140 6.08 -13.21 16.12
CA SER A 140 7.09 -14.27 16.25
C SER A 140 8.21 -13.96 17.25
N HIS A 141 8.10 -12.90 18.05
CA HIS A 141 9.19 -12.44 18.93
C HIS A 141 9.55 -13.46 20.02
N ASN A 142 8.58 -14.25 20.49
CA ASN A 142 8.86 -15.32 21.47
C ASN A 142 9.84 -16.37 20.91
N LEU A 143 9.83 -16.58 19.58
CA LEU A 143 10.76 -17.51 18.92
C LEU A 143 12.20 -16.96 18.94
N GLU A 144 12.36 -15.65 18.73
CA GLU A 144 13.66 -14.97 18.74
C GLU A 144 14.30 -14.95 20.14
N THR A 145 13.50 -15.20 21.18
CA THR A 145 13.90 -15.20 22.59
C THR A 145 13.85 -16.60 23.21
N ILE A 146 13.93 -17.67 22.40
CA ILE A 146 14.02 -19.05 22.89
C ILE A 146 15.37 -19.26 23.60
N GLU A 147 15.30 -19.73 24.85
CA GLU A 147 16.46 -20.17 25.61
C GLU A 147 16.77 -21.64 25.31
N THR A 148 17.78 -21.88 24.47
CA THR A 148 18.18 -23.23 24.05
C THR A 148 18.86 -24.05 25.15
N THR A 149 19.33 -23.42 26.22
CA THR A 149 19.95 -24.09 27.38
C THR A 149 19.03 -25.06 28.10
N ASN A 150 17.71 -24.87 27.98
CA ASN A 150 16.69 -25.74 28.58
C ASN A 150 16.20 -26.83 27.61
N TYR A 151 16.74 -26.91 26.38
CA TYR A 151 16.37 -27.92 25.40
C TYR A 151 17.33 -29.10 25.51
N ASP A 152 16.78 -30.28 25.77
CA ASP A 152 17.49 -31.54 25.69
C ASP A 152 16.83 -32.47 24.66
N SER A 153 17.46 -33.60 24.39
CA SER A 153 16.97 -34.61 23.46
C SER A 153 15.54 -35.08 23.80
N ASN A 154 15.17 -35.14 25.08
CA ASN A 154 13.86 -35.65 25.52
C ASN A 154 12.73 -34.63 25.35
N ASN A 155 12.99 -33.33 25.46
CA ASN A 155 11.95 -32.30 25.53
C ASN A 155 11.88 -31.37 24.30
N ALA A 156 12.88 -31.41 23.41
CA ALA A 156 13.04 -30.40 22.36
C ALA A 156 11.83 -30.26 21.42
N LYS A 157 11.30 -31.38 20.90
CA LYS A 157 10.14 -31.37 20.00
C LYS A 157 8.88 -30.82 20.66
N HIS A 158 8.70 -31.10 21.96
CA HIS A 158 7.55 -30.68 22.76
C HIS A 158 7.60 -29.19 23.07
N LYS A 159 8.76 -28.68 23.48
CA LYS A 159 8.96 -27.24 23.74
C LYS A 159 8.83 -26.41 22.48
N LEU A 160 9.42 -26.87 21.38
CA LEU A 160 9.31 -26.19 20.10
C LEU A 160 7.84 -26.06 19.67
N LEU A 161 7.05 -27.12 19.83
CA LEU A 161 5.62 -27.09 19.53
C LEU A 161 4.88 -26.02 20.36
N LEU A 162 5.14 -25.93 21.66
CA LEU A 162 4.51 -24.94 22.52
C LEU A 162 4.87 -23.50 22.11
N GLU A 163 6.13 -23.23 21.82
CA GLU A 163 6.59 -21.91 21.37
C GLU A 163 5.95 -21.49 20.04
N VAL A 164 5.83 -22.43 19.10
CA VAL A 164 5.17 -22.18 17.80
C VAL A 164 3.66 -21.98 17.98
N CYS A 165 3.00 -22.77 18.84
CA CYS A 165 1.58 -22.57 19.17
C CYS A 165 1.34 -21.22 19.86
N MET A 166 2.27 -20.77 20.71
CA MET A 166 2.20 -19.46 21.34
C MET A 166 2.26 -18.33 20.30
N ALA A 167 3.22 -18.37 19.37
CA ALA A 167 3.29 -17.42 18.27
C ALA A 167 1.99 -17.40 17.45
N ALA A 168 1.51 -18.58 17.05
CA ALA A 168 0.29 -18.77 16.29
C ALA A 168 -0.96 -18.21 16.99
N LYS A 169 -1.15 -18.50 18.28
CA LYS A 169 -2.31 -18.01 19.05
C LYS A 169 -2.35 -16.49 19.10
N TYR A 170 -1.23 -15.86 19.45
CA TYR A 170 -1.17 -14.40 19.57
C TYR A 170 -1.31 -13.70 18.20
N GLU A 171 -0.76 -14.29 17.13
CA GLU A 171 -0.99 -13.82 15.76
C GLU A 171 -2.48 -13.87 15.38
N GLY A 172 -3.15 -14.99 15.65
CA GLY A 172 -4.59 -15.15 15.42
C GLY A 172 -5.43 -14.15 16.20
N ASP A 173 -5.13 -13.94 17.48
CA ASP A 173 -5.82 -12.98 18.35
C ASP A 173 -5.70 -11.53 17.83
N LEU A 174 -4.52 -11.11 17.36
CA LEU A 174 -4.36 -9.78 16.75
C LEU A 174 -5.09 -9.65 15.41
N ILE A 175 -5.00 -10.64 14.53
CA ILE A 175 -5.74 -10.63 13.26
C ILE A 175 -7.24 -10.43 13.52
N LYS A 176 -7.83 -11.25 14.41
CA LYS A 176 -9.25 -11.16 14.77
C LYS A 176 -9.62 -9.82 15.42
N THR A 177 -8.72 -9.24 16.21
CA THR A 177 -8.94 -7.93 16.86
C THR A 177 -9.09 -6.82 15.82
N HIS A 178 -8.21 -6.79 14.82
CA HIS A 178 -8.23 -5.76 13.77
C HIS A 178 -9.14 -6.10 12.57
N TYR A 179 -9.66 -7.33 12.50
CA TYR A 179 -10.53 -7.74 11.40
C TYR A 179 -11.91 -7.06 11.42
N THR A 180 -12.51 -6.85 12.60
CA THR A 180 -13.84 -6.21 12.68
C THR A 180 -13.83 -4.77 12.10
N PRO A 181 -12.89 -3.88 12.48
CA PRO A 181 -12.76 -2.58 11.82
C PRO A 181 -12.49 -2.68 10.31
N HIS A 182 -11.68 -3.65 9.87
CA HIS A 182 -11.41 -3.90 8.45
C HIS A 182 -12.67 -4.28 7.68
N GLN A 183 -13.46 -5.21 8.22
CA GLN A 183 -14.71 -5.65 7.59
C GLN A 183 -15.70 -4.50 7.45
N GLU A 184 -15.86 -3.66 8.47
CA GLU A 184 -16.77 -2.51 8.41
C GLU A 184 -16.30 -1.47 7.39
N LYS A 185 -14.99 -1.19 7.34
CA LYS A 185 -14.39 -0.27 6.37
C LYS A 185 -14.64 -0.68 4.92
N TYR A 186 -14.65 -1.99 4.64
CA TYR A 186 -14.79 -2.57 3.30
C TYR A 186 -16.18 -3.14 3.01
N LYS A 187 -17.16 -2.89 3.88
CA LYS A 187 -18.53 -3.37 3.75
C LYS A 187 -19.23 -2.83 2.50
N ASN A 188 -19.12 -1.52 2.26
CA ASN A 188 -19.78 -0.86 1.11
C ASN A 188 -19.19 -1.28 -0.24
N THR A 189 -17.90 -1.65 -0.23
CA THR A 189 -17.20 -2.11 -1.43
C THR A 189 -17.36 -3.61 -1.66
N ASP A 190 -17.78 -4.38 -0.65
CA ASP A 190 -17.81 -5.85 -0.69
C ASP A 190 -16.44 -6.43 -1.12
N THR A 191 -15.37 -5.88 -0.54
CA THR A 191 -13.97 -6.28 -0.82
C THR A 191 -13.17 -6.60 0.45
N ALA A 192 -13.84 -6.79 1.58
CA ALA A 192 -13.18 -7.19 2.81
C ALA A 192 -12.42 -8.53 2.60
N SER A 193 -11.18 -8.60 3.09
CA SER A 193 -10.38 -9.83 3.04
C SER A 193 -11.11 -10.97 3.74
N GLN A 194 -10.91 -12.20 3.30
CA GLN A 194 -11.50 -13.37 3.96
C GLN A 194 -10.69 -13.77 5.19
N LEU A 195 -11.31 -13.80 6.38
CA LEU A 195 -10.61 -14.03 7.65
C LEU A 195 -9.79 -15.32 7.67
N CYS A 196 -10.38 -16.45 7.25
CA CYS A 196 -9.67 -17.74 7.21
C CYS A 196 -8.48 -17.73 6.24
N THR A 197 -8.55 -16.98 5.14
CA THR A 197 -7.45 -16.82 4.18
C THR A 197 -6.30 -16.02 4.78
N VAL A 198 -6.60 -14.95 5.54
CA VAL A 198 -5.58 -14.17 6.26
C VAL A 198 -4.87 -15.03 7.30
N LEU A 199 -5.62 -15.85 8.06
CA LEU A 199 -5.05 -16.81 9.02
C LEU A 199 -4.20 -17.87 8.31
N ALA A 200 -4.63 -18.39 7.15
CA ALA A 200 -3.87 -19.33 6.33
C ALA A 200 -2.52 -18.76 5.86
N ARG A 201 -2.48 -17.48 5.49
CA ARG A 201 -1.25 -16.78 5.10
C ARG A 201 -0.28 -16.64 6.28
N SER A 202 -0.76 -16.22 7.46
CA SER A 202 0.07 -16.16 8.67
C SER A 202 0.56 -17.53 9.14
N PHE A 203 -0.29 -18.56 9.05
CA PHE A 203 0.10 -19.94 9.34
C PHE A 203 1.24 -20.42 8.43
N ALA A 204 1.15 -20.17 7.12
CA ALA A 204 2.19 -20.54 6.18
C ALA A 204 3.52 -19.79 6.43
N ASP A 205 3.46 -18.51 6.79
CA ASP A 205 4.65 -17.73 7.13
C ASP A 205 5.30 -18.20 8.44
N ILE A 206 4.52 -18.57 9.46
CA ILE A 206 5.04 -19.21 10.68
C ILE A 206 5.75 -20.53 10.31
N GLY A 207 5.13 -21.35 9.45
CA GLY A 207 5.73 -22.58 8.95
C GLY A 207 7.05 -22.36 8.22
N ASP A 208 7.16 -21.30 7.42
CA ASP A 208 8.41 -20.95 6.75
C ASP A 208 9.50 -20.45 7.70
N ILE A 209 9.14 -19.80 8.81
CA ILE A 209 10.10 -19.45 9.87
C ILE A 209 10.68 -20.73 10.49
N VAL A 210 9.81 -21.66 10.91
CA VAL A 210 10.23 -22.93 11.54
C VAL A 210 11.11 -23.74 10.60
N ARG A 211 10.74 -23.82 9.32
CA ARG A 211 11.46 -24.59 8.28
C ARG A 211 12.73 -23.91 7.77
N GLY A 212 13.05 -22.69 8.20
CA GLY A 212 14.21 -21.93 7.70
C GLY A 212 14.07 -21.45 6.26
N ARG A 213 12.82 -21.31 5.78
CA ARG A 213 12.45 -20.92 4.40
C ARG A 213 12.02 -19.46 4.27
N ASP A 214 11.72 -18.80 5.39
CA ASP A 214 11.26 -17.43 5.40
C ASP A 214 12.28 -16.46 4.76
N LEU A 215 11.77 -15.59 3.89
CA LEU A 215 12.53 -14.66 3.07
C LEU A 215 12.68 -13.30 3.75
N TYR A 216 11.89 -12.97 4.78
CA TYR A 216 11.90 -11.64 5.38
C TYR A 216 13.03 -11.51 6.42
N LEU A 217 13.91 -10.54 6.20
CA LEU A 217 15.08 -10.29 7.06
C LEU A 217 14.86 -9.14 8.05
N GLY A 218 14.01 -8.17 7.69
CA GLY A 218 13.82 -6.97 8.49
C GLY A 218 15.00 -6.00 8.45
N ASN A 219 15.02 -5.07 9.41
CA ASN A 219 16.02 -4.03 9.62
C ASN A 219 17.33 -4.58 10.21
N PRO A 220 18.43 -3.80 10.26
CA PRO A 220 19.72 -4.30 10.74
C PRO A 220 19.70 -4.93 12.15
N GLU A 221 18.79 -4.51 13.02
CA GLU A 221 18.58 -5.10 14.35
C GLU A 221 17.77 -6.40 14.25
N GLU A 222 16.66 -6.38 13.51
CA GLU A 222 15.86 -7.59 13.21
C GLU A 222 16.68 -8.68 12.51
N ILE A 223 17.61 -8.30 11.63
CA ILE A 223 18.52 -9.22 10.95
C ILE A 223 19.34 -10.00 11.98
N LYS A 224 19.85 -9.34 13.03
CA LYS A 224 20.63 -10.01 14.08
C LYS A 224 19.75 -10.95 14.91
N GLN A 225 18.54 -10.50 15.27
CA GLN A 225 17.58 -11.33 15.99
C GLN A 225 17.18 -12.57 15.20
N ARG A 226 16.98 -12.43 13.88
CA ARG A 226 16.67 -13.55 12.99
C ARG A 226 17.85 -14.51 12.79
N GLN A 227 19.08 -14.01 12.76
CA GLN A 227 20.27 -14.86 12.77
C GLN A 227 20.33 -15.67 14.07
N GLN A 228 20.08 -15.04 15.22
CA GLN A 228 20.02 -15.75 16.50
C GLN A 228 18.91 -16.81 16.52
N LEU A 229 17.71 -16.48 16.00
CA LEU A 229 16.61 -17.42 15.85
C LEU A 229 17.00 -18.63 14.98
N ASP A 230 17.66 -18.41 13.84
CA ASP A 230 18.08 -19.51 12.96
C ASP A 230 19.08 -20.44 13.66
N GLU A 231 20.07 -19.89 14.38
CA GLU A 231 21.01 -20.68 15.18
C GLU A 231 20.33 -21.45 16.33
N ASN A 232 19.34 -20.82 16.99
CA ASN A 232 18.54 -21.49 18.01
C ASN A 232 17.75 -22.66 17.41
N LEU A 233 17.11 -22.46 16.26
CA LEU A 233 16.38 -23.53 15.56
C LEU A 233 17.33 -24.66 15.14
N LYS A 234 18.53 -24.36 14.62
CA LYS A 234 19.54 -25.40 14.30
C LYS A 234 19.87 -26.24 15.53
N THR A 235 20.09 -25.59 16.67
CA THR A 235 20.38 -26.26 17.95
C THR A 235 19.23 -27.16 18.39
N ILE A 236 17.99 -26.67 18.33
CA ILE A 236 16.80 -27.43 18.70
C ILE A 236 16.62 -28.66 17.79
N PHE A 237 16.76 -28.48 16.48
CA PHE A 237 16.62 -29.58 15.52
C PHE A 237 17.75 -30.59 15.60
N LYS A 238 18.97 -30.16 15.96
CA LYS A 238 20.06 -31.08 16.31
C LYS A 238 19.66 -31.98 17.49
N ASN A 239 19.12 -31.42 18.57
CA ASN A 239 18.69 -32.21 19.73
C ASN A 239 17.55 -33.18 19.37
N ILE A 240 16.61 -32.76 18.51
CA ILE A 240 15.54 -33.64 17.99
C ILE A 240 16.14 -34.79 17.17
N TYR A 241 17.12 -34.50 16.29
CA TYR A 241 17.80 -35.49 15.49
C TYR A 241 18.55 -36.52 16.34
N GLU A 242 19.32 -36.06 17.34
CA GLU A 242 20.06 -36.93 18.25
C GLU A 242 19.12 -37.86 19.03
N LYS A 243 17.97 -37.35 19.48
CA LYS A 243 16.95 -38.20 20.13
C LYS A 243 16.37 -39.24 19.17
N LEU A 244 16.07 -38.81 17.95
CA LEU A 244 15.49 -39.69 16.94
C LEU A 244 16.43 -40.84 16.59
N LEU A 245 17.75 -40.60 16.53
CA LEU A 245 18.78 -41.63 16.37
C LEU A 245 18.87 -42.59 17.57
N GLU A 246 18.74 -42.07 18.79
CA GLU A 246 18.77 -42.88 20.01
C GLU A 246 17.56 -43.85 20.06
N ASP A 247 16.37 -43.33 19.78
CA ASP A 247 15.12 -44.08 19.82
C ASP A 247 15.00 -45.06 18.65
N ASN A 248 15.54 -44.70 17.47
CA ASN A 248 15.53 -45.50 16.26
C ASN A 248 16.95 -45.90 15.85
N LYS A 249 17.43 -47.03 16.40
CA LYS A 249 18.75 -47.61 16.13
C LYS A 249 18.95 -48.17 14.70
N THR A 250 18.22 -47.64 13.72
CA THR A 250 18.30 -48.06 12.32
C THR A 250 19.04 -47.01 11.48
N ASN A 251 19.74 -47.45 10.43
CA ASN A 251 20.44 -46.53 9.52
C ASN A 251 19.49 -45.56 8.80
N GLY A 252 18.18 -45.84 8.74
CA GLY A 252 17.20 -45.04 7.99
C GLY A 252 17.04 -43.60 8.48
N VAL A 253 17.14 -43.34 9.80
CA VAL A 253 17.08 -41.97 10.34
C VAL A 253 18.29 -41.15 9.89
N LYS A 254 19.48 -41.78 9.95
CA LYS A 254 20.72 -41.17 9.49
C LYS A 254 20.66 -40.90 7.99
N ASP A 255 20.29 -41.91 7.20
CA ASP A 255 20.20 -41.78 5.73
C ASP A 255 19.21 -40.69 5.27
N ARG A 256 18.14 -40.44 6.06
CA ARG A 256 17.12 -39.42 5.74
C ARG A 256 17.49 -38.01 6.21
N TYR A 257 18.05 -37.87 7.41
CA TYR A 257 18.17 -36.56 8.06
C TYR A 257 19.61 -36.09 8.32
N GLU A 258 20.62 -36.91 8.01
CA GLU A 258 22.01 -36.49 8.12
C GLU A 258 22.28 -35.28 7.22
N ASP A 259 22.63 -34.16 7.86
CA ASP A 259 22.93 -32.90 7.20
C ASP A 259 24.26 -32.36 7.74
N ASN A 260 25.29 -32.45 6.91
CA ASN A 260 26.63 -31.96 7.23
C ASN A 260 26.67 -30.44 7.48
N ASP A 261 25.71 -29.69 6.93
CA ASP A 261 25.61 -28.24 7.13
C ASP A 261 24.83 -27.86 8.39
N GLY A 262 24.26 -28.85 9.10
CA GLY A 262 23.54 -28.66 10.37
C GLY A 262 22.25 -27.83 10.25
N ASN A 263 21.67 -27.70 9.05
CA ASN A 263 20.42 -26.97 8.86
C ASN A 263 19.20 -27.85 9.14
N TYR A 264 19.32 -29.15 8.88
CA TYR A 264 18.29 -30.17 9.09
C TYR A 264 17.01 -29.90 8.31
N TYR A 265 17.08 -29.30 7.11
CA TYR A 265 15.90 -28.83 6.36
C TYR A 265 14.81 -29.91 6.20
N GLN A 266 15.20 -31.15 5.87
CA GLN A 266 14.26 -32.26 5.72
C GLN A 266 13.59 -32.63 7.05
N LEU A 267 14.34 -32.65 8.15
CA LEU A 267 13.80 -32.88 9.50
C LEU A 267 12.85 -31.76 9.93
N ARG A 268 13.16 -30.49 9.61
CA ARG A 268 12.27 -29.37 9.92
C ARG A 268 10.96 -29.44 9.15
N GLU A 269 11.01 -29.87 7.89
CA GLU A 269 9.84 -30.07 7.05
C GLU A 269 8.95 -31.20 7.56
N ASP A 270 9.53 -32.35 7.92
CA ASP A 270 8.80 -33.49 8.48
C ASP A 270 8.24 -33.18 9.88
N TRP A 271 8.98 -32.44 10.72
CA TRP A 271 8.48 -31.95 12.01
C TRP A 271 7.30 -31.00 11.84
N TRP A 272 7.36 -30.07 10.86
CA TRP A 272 6.23 -29.20 10.57
C TRP A 272 5.00 -30.01 10.16
N ASP A 273 5.13 -30.97 9.23
CA ASP A 273 4.02 -31.83 8.82
C ASP A 273 3.38 -32.58 10.01
N ALA A 274 4.21 -33.16 10.89
CA ALA A 274 3.73 -33.87 12.08
C ALA A 274 2.95 -32.98 13.07
N ASN A 275 3.17 -31.67 13.07
CA ASN A 275 2.70 -30.74 14.09
C ASN A 275 1.75 -29.65 13.57
N ARG A 276 1.64 -29.47 12.25
CA ARG A 276 0.90 -28.36 11.61
C ARG A 276 -0.57 -28.28 12.03
N ALA A 277 -1.21 -29.42 12.29
CA ALA A 277 -2.60 -29.47 12.78
C ALA A 277 -2.78 -28.78 14.14
N LYS A 278 -1.84 -29.01 15.07
CA LYS A 278 -1.86 -28.38 16.40
C LYS A 278 -1.55 -26.88 16.33
N VAL A 279 -0.67 -26.47 15.42
CA VAL A 279 -0.40 -25.05 15.16
C VAL A 279 -1.61 -24.35 14.53
N TRP A 280 -2.33 -25.03 13.61
CA TRP A 280 -3.58 -24.52 13.06
C TRP A 280 -4.67 -24.35 14.12
N GLU A 281 -4.76 -25.31 15.05
CA GLU A 281 -5.64 -25.18 16.21
C GLU A 281 -5.30 -23.92 17.04
N ALA A 282 -4.01 -23.65 17.27
CA ALA A 282 -3.58 -22.47 18.01
C ALA A 282 -3.91 -21.14 17.30
N ILE A 283 -3.65 -21.02 15.99
CA ILE A 283 -3.95 -19.76 15.26
C ILE A 283 -5.45 -19.49 15.10
N THR A 284 -6.28 -20.54 15.19
CA THR A 284 -7.74 -20.47 15.08
C THR A 284 -8.45 -20.55 16.44
N CYS A 285 -7.76 -20.27 17.56
CA CYS A 285 -8.42 -20.15 18.86
C CYS A 285 -9.59 -19.15 18.77
N ASN A 286 -10.71 -19.49 19.42
CA ASN A 286 -11.97 -18.75 19.26
C ASN A 286 -12.63 -18.46 20.62
N ASP A 287 -11.84 -18.00 21.59
CA ASP A 287 -12.34 -17.60 22.91
C ASP A 287 -13.29 -16.38 22.86
N ASP A 288 -13.26 -15.63 21.75
CA ASP A 288 -13.99 -14.38 21.51
C ASP A 288 -15.14 -14.53 20.50
N ASP A 289 -15.46 -15.77 20.10
CA ASP A 289 -16.52 -16.13 19.15
C ASP A 289 -16.45 -15.51 17.74
N LYS A 290 -15.38 -14.77 17.42
CA LYS A 290 -15.22 -14.09 16.13
C LYS A 290 -15.05 -15.02 14.91
N LEU A 291 -14.66 -16.27 15.13
CA LEU A 291 -14.50 -17.29 14.10
C LEU A 291 -15.68 -18.27 14.00
N ALA A 292 -16.74 -18.12 14.81
CA ALA A 292 -17.83 -19.10 14.88
C ALA A 292 -18.45 -19.43 13.51
N ASN A 293 -18.58 -18.44 12.64
CA ASN A 293 -19.12 -18.57 11.28
C ASN A 293 -18.07 -18.37 10.17
N ALA A 294 -16.79 -18.33 10.53
CA ALA A 294 -15.73 -18.09 9.58
C ALA A 294 -15.48 -19.34 8.72
N SER A 295 -15.43 -19.13 7.41
CA SER A 295 -15.31 -20.19 6.41
C SER A 295 -14.04 -20.09 5.59
N TYR A 296 -13.37 -21.22 5.35
CA TYR A 296 -12.32 -21.31 4.34
C TYR A 296 -12.92 -21.31 2.93
N PHE A 297 -12.22 -20.72 1.95
CA PHE A 297 -12.79 -20.41 0.64
C PHE A 297 -13.00 -21.64 -0.25
N ARG A 298 -12.24 -22.71 -0.04
CA ARG A 298 -12.30 -23.96 -0.82
C ARG A 298 -12.94 -25.08 0.02
N LYS A 299 -13.65 -25.98 -0.66
CA LYS A 299 -14.05 -27.27 -0.10
C LYS A 299 -12.84 -28.18 -0.01
N THR A 300 -12.28 -28.30 1.18
CA THR A 300 -11.07 -29.11 1.44
C THR A 300 -11.31 -30.23 2.43
N CYS A 301 -12.35 -30.13 3.26
CA CYS A 301 -12.65 -31.13 4.28
C CYS A 301 -13.28 -32.37 3.66
N SER A 302 -13.03 -33.54 4.25
CA SER A 302 -13.69 -34.78 3.84
C SER A 302 -15.06 -34.90 4.52
N ASP A 303 -16.11 -35.15 3.75
CA ASP A 303 -17.44 -35.51 4.26
C ASP A 303 -18.02 -36.70 3.49
N GLU A 304 -19.17 -37.22 3.93
CA GLU A 304 -19.85 -38.36 3.29
C GLU A 304 -20.35 -38.05 1.87
N GLN A 305 -20.28 -36.80 1.39
CA GLN A 305 -20.92 -36.31 0.16
C GLN A 305 -19.95 -35.75 -0.89
N GLY A 306 -18.63 -35.89 -0.72
CA GLY A 306 -17.64 -35.54 -1.74
C GLY A 306 -16.97 -34.17 -1.56
N GLY A 307 -16.89 -33.66 -0.33
CA GLY A 307 -16.05 -32.54 0.07
C GLY A 307 -16.85 -31.40 0.74
N ALA A 308 -16.47 -31.05 1.97
CA ALA A 308 -17.07 -29.99 2.78
C ALA A 308 -16.19 -28.72 2.86
N GLN A 309 -16.86 -27.59 3.08
CA GLN A 309 -16.21 -26.34 3.45
C GLN A 309 -15.91 -26.31 4.95
N ALA A 310 -14.74 -25.84 5.35
CA ALA A 310 -14.40 -25.59 6.75
C ALA A 310 -15.15 -24.36 7.29
N ASN A 311 -16.42 -24.53 7.65
CA ASN A 311 -17.37 -23.44 7.92
C ASN A 311 -17.56 -23.07 9.40
N ASN A 312 -16.79 -23.67 10.31
CA ASN A 312 -16.80 -23.36 11.73
C ASN A 312 -15.36 -23.21 12.22
N LYS A 313 -14.99 -22.01 12.69
CA LYS A 313 -13.64 -21.68 13.19
C LYS A 313 -12.52 -21.88 12.18
N CYS A 314 -12.82 -21.86 10.88
CA CYS A 314 -11.86 -22.23 9.84
C CYS A 314 -11.27 -23.65 10.04
N ARG A 315 -12.03 -24.60 10.58
CA ARG A 315 -11.58 -25.98 10.84
C ARG A 315 -12.48 -27.00 10.13
N CYS A 316 -11.88 -28.11 9.73
CA CYS A 316 -12.64 -29.28 9.31
C CYS A 316 -13.26 -29.96 10.53
N LYS A 317 -14.39 -30.64 10.29
CA LYS A 317 -15.07 -31.45 11.30
C LYS A 317 -14.82 -32.92 11.02
N ASP A 318 -14.69 -33.71 12.07
CA ASP A 318 -14.70 -35.16 12.01
C ASP A 318 -16.14 -35.68 11.81
N LYS A 319 -16.28 -37.00 11.69
CA LYS A 319 -17.58 -37.67 11.53
C LYS A 319 -18.56 -37.41 12.68
N ASN A 320 -18.07 -37.00 13.84
CA ASN A 320 -18.87 -36.70 15.04
C ASN A 320 -19.12 -35.20 15.22
N GLY A 321 -18.76 -34.36 14.24
CA GLY A 321 -18.93 -32.91 14.28
C GLY A 321 -17.91 -32.17 15.14
N ARG A 322 -16.86 -32.83 15.65
CA ARG A 322 -15.76 -32.24 16.41
C ARG A 322 -14.68 -31.71 15.47
N PRO A 323 -13.83 -30.75 15.86
CA PRO A 323 -12.69 -30.35 15.04
C PRO A 323 -11.80 -31.57 14.73
N ASP A 324 -11.52 -31.80 13.45
CA ASP A 324 -10.65 -32.86 12.95
C ASP A 324 -9.18 -32.41 12.91
N ASP A 325 -8.25 -33.37 12.77
CA ASP A 325 -6.83 -33.13 12.51
C ASP A 325 -6.58 -32.52 11.11
N GLN A 326 -7.61 -32.50 10.24
CA GLN A 326 -7.49 -31.95 8.90
C GLN A 326 -7.42 -30.41 8.92
N VAL A 327 -6.24 -29.88 8.59
CA VAL A 327 -6.04 -28.46 8.27
C VAL A 327 -6.62 -28.16 6.88
N PRO A 328 -7.54 -27.19 6.74
CA PRO A 328 -8.24 -26.95 5.48
C PRO A 328 -7.41 -26.21 4.43
N THR A 329 -6.26 -25.64 4.80
CA THR A 329 -5.36 -24.91 3.90
C THR A 329 -4.10 -25.71 3.59
N TYR A 330 -3.53 -25.52 2.40
CA TYR A 330 -2.23 -26.05 2.01
C TYR A 330 -1.26 -24.96 1.56
N PHE A 331 -1.53 -23.71 1.95
CA PHE A 331 -0.65 -22.56 1.68
C PHE A 331 0.76 -22.75 2.23
N ASP A 332 0.93 -23.51 3.33
CA ASP A 332 2.25 -23.84 3.87
C ASP A 332 3.09 -24.73 2.93
N TYR A 333 2.53 -25.28 1.85
CA TYR A 333 3.27 -26.00 0.81
C TYR A 333 3.36 -25.22 -0.52
N VAL A 334 3.00 -23.93 -0.50
CA VAL A 334 3.17 -22.98 -1.62
C VAL A 334 4.41 -22.14 -1.36
N PRO A 335 5.34 -21.92 -2.32
CA PRO A 335 6.50 -21.06 -2.13
C PRO A 335 6.13 -19.64 -1.65
N GLN A 336 6.87 -19.12 -0.65
CA GLN A 336 6.51 -17.89 0.04
C GLN A 336 6.34 -16.68 -0.89
N TYR A 337 7.22 -16.52 -1.87
CA TYR A 337 7.14 -15.44 -2.85
C TYR A 337 5.82 -15.44 -3.61
N LEU A 338 5.32 -16.61 -4.02
CA LEU A 338 4.05 -16.73 -4.74
C LEU A 338 2.87 -16.33 -3.86
N ARG A 339 2.86 -16.76 -2.59
CA ARG A 339 1.82 -16.36 -1.62
C ARG A 339 1.80 -14.85 -1.40
N TRP A 340 2.98 -14.24 -1.31
CA TRP A 340 3.10 -12.79 -1.16
C TRP A 340 2.64 -12.02 -2.40
N PHE A 341 2.89 -12.55 -3.60
CA PHE A 341 2.45 -11.92 -4.84
C PHE A 341 0.92 -12.01 -5.01
N GLU A 342 0.33 -13.15 -4.64
CA GLU A 342 -1.13 -13.30 -4.60
C GLU A 342 -1.77 -12.41 -3.52
N GLU A 343 -1.23 -12.35 -2.31
CA GLU A 343 -1.68 -11.42 -1.25
C GLU A 343 -1.57 -9.95 -1.69
N TRP A 344 -0.48 -9.59 -2.38
CA TRP A 344 -0.29 -8.26 -2.96
C TRP A 344 -1.39 -7.93 -3.99
N ALA A 345 -1.76 -8.88 -4.86
CA ALA A 345 -2.76 -8.64 -5.89
C ALA A 345 -4.17 -8.43 -5.29
N GLU A 346 -4.55 -9.24 -4.30
CA GLU A 346 -5.82 -9.05 -3.57
C GLU A 346 -5.86 -7.70 -2.85
N ASP A 347 -4.78 -7.35 -2.12
CA ASP A 347 -4.67 -6.08 -1.41
C ASP A 347 -4.69 -4.89 -2.36
N PHE A 348 -3.99 -4.98 -3.49
CA PHE A 348 -4.00 -3.97 -4.54
C PHE A 348 -5.42 -3.72 -5.04
N CYS A 349 -6.15 -4.77 -5.42
CA CYS A 349 -7.50 -4.65 -5.95
C CYS A 349 -8.48 -4.08 -4.91
N ARG A 350 -8.41 -4.57 -3.66
CA ARG A 350 -9.22 -4.06 -2.55
C ARG A 350 -8.99 -2.56 -2.32
N LYS A 351 -7.73 -2.16 -2.20
CA LYS A 351 -7.32 -0.76 -1.97
C LYS A 351 -7.63 0.13 -3.16
N LYS A 352 -7.42 -0.36 -4.40
CA LYS A 352 -7.73 0.38 -5.63
C LYS A 352 -9.22 0.73 -5.67
N LYS A 353 -10.11 -0.23 -5.39
CA LYS A 353 -11.55 0.03 -5.36
C LYS A 353 -11.92 1.14 -4.38
N LYS A 354 -11.46 1.04 -3.13
CA LYS A 354 -11.73 2.07 -2.11
C LYS A 354 -11.19 3.44 -2.51
N LYS A 355 -9.93 3.51 -2.98
CA LYS A 355 -9.32 4.78 -3.41
C LYS A 355 -10.03 5.39 -4.62
N LEU A 356 -10.49 4.57 -5.56
CA LEU A 356 -11.30 5.05 -6.70
C LEU A 356 -12.64 5.62 -6.25
N GLU A 357 -13.31 5.00 -5.26
CA GLU A 357 -14.53 5.57 -4.66
C GLU A 357 -14.26 6.91 -3.97
N ASP A 358 -13.13 7.04 -3.26
CA ASP A 358 -12.73 8.30 -2.62
C ASP A 358 -12.41 9.39 -3.64
N VAL A 359 -11.64 9.07 -4.68
CA VAL A 359 -11.36 10.00 -5.79
C VAL A 359 -12.65 10.41 -6.48
N LYS A 360 -13.52 9.45 -6.83
CA LYS A 360 -14.80 9.74 -7.50
C LYS A 360 -15.69 10.64 -6.64
N ARG A 361 -15.87 10.32 -5.36
CA ARG A 361 -16.67 11.11 -4.41
C ARG A 361 -16.20 12.57 -4.32
N ASN A 362 -14.90 12.80 -4.37
CA ASN A 362 -14.31 14.13 -4.22
C ASN A 362 -14.11 14.89 -5.55
N CYS A 363 -14.16 14.20 -6.70
CA CYS A 363 -13.92 14.80 -8.02
C CYS A 363 -15.16 14.84 -8.92
N ARG A 364 -16.13 13.93 -8.70
CA ARG A 364 -17.22 13.70 -9.63
C ARG A 364 -18.49 13.19 -8.96
N ASP A 365 -19.41 14.11 -8.72
CA ASP A 365 -20.70 13.84 -8.09
C ASP A 365 -21.82 14.65 -8.76
N ASP A 366 -22.57 13.97 -9.64
CA ASP A 366 -23.66 14.59 -10.40
C ASP A 366 -24.77 15.14 -9.47
N SER A 367 -25.00 14.51 -8.31
CA SER A 367 -26.01 14.96 -7.34
C SER A 367 -25.65 16.28 -6.68
N LYS A 368 -24.35 16.57 -6.58
CA LYS A 368 -23.79 17.81 -6.02
C LYS A 368 -23.35 18.80 -7.11
N ASN A 369 -23.67 18.55 -8.37
CA ASN A 369 -23.20 19.34 -9.51
C ASN A 369 -21.67 19.46 -9.58
N LEU A 370 -20.96 18.44 -9.10
CA LEU A 370 -19.52 18.45 -8.95
C LEU A 370 -18.84 17.80 -10.16
N TYR A 371 -18.07 18.60 -10.88
CA TYR A 371 -17.16 18.12 -11.94
C TYR A 371 -15.82 18.83 -11.82
N CYS A 372 -14.90 18.19 -11.12
CA CYS A 372 -13.55 18.71 -10.93
C CYS A 372 -12.55 17.98 -11.83
N SER A 373 -11.43 18.63 -12.08
CA SER A 373 -10.22 18.00 -12.61
C SER A 373 -9.25 17.60 -11.50
N GLY A 374 -8.28 16.73 -11.80
CA GLY A 374 -7.23 16.36 -10.85
C GLY A 374 -6.26 17.50 -10.52
N ASN A 375 -6.24 18.55 -11.33
CA ASN A 375 -5.61 19.82 -10.96
C ASN A 375 -6.57 20.77 -10.21
N GLY A 376 -7.74 20.33 -9.77
CA GLY A 376 -8.61 21.10 -8.88
C GLY A 376 -9.32 22.30 -9.51
N TYR A 377 -9.50 22.28 -10.83
CA TYR A 377 -10.38 23.21 -11.51
C TYR A 377 -11.82 22.69 -11.50
N ASP A 378 -12.78 23.60 -11.35
CA ASP A 378 -14.19 23.30 -11.59
C ASP A 378 -14.44 23.35 -13.09
N CYS A 379 -14.64 22.19 -13.71
CA CYS A 379 -14.80 22.08 -15.16
C CYS A 379 -16.17 22.52 -15.66
N THR A 380 -17.13 22.76 -14.76
CA THR A 380 -18.43 23.33 -15.12
C THR A 380 -18.28 24.81 -15.48
N LYS A 381 -17.31 25.50 -14.85
CA LYS A 381 -17.04 26.93 -15.01
C LYS A 381 -15.73 27.23 -15.74
N THR A 382 -14.75 26.34 -15.68
CA THR A 382 -13.43 26.51 -16.30
C THR A 382 -13.51 26.30 -17.82
N ILE A 383 -12.99 27.26 -18.57
CA ILE A 383 -12.91 27.22 -20.03
C ILE A 383 -11.48 27.60 -20.42
N TYR A 384 -10.62 26.60 -20.59
CA TYR A 384 -9.20 26.80 -20.92
C TYR A 384 -9.00 27.63 -22.19
N LYS A 385 -9.82 27.42 -23.22
CA LYS A 385 -9.70 28.14 -24.50
C LYS A 385 -9.98 29.64 -24.39
N LYS A 386 -10.78 30.05 -23.40
CA LYS A 386 -11.07 31.47 -23.07
C LYS A 386 -10.10 32.04 -22.03
N GLY A 387 -9.16 31.24 -21.54
CA GLY A 387 -8.29 31.62 -20.43
C GLY A 387 -9.00 31.73 -19.08
N LYS A 388 -10.29 31.36 -18.97
CA LYS A 388 -11.11 31.41 -17.76
C LYS A 388 -10.81 30.18 -16.89
N LEU A 389 -10.18 30.40 -15.73
CA LEU A 389 -9.75 29.32 -14.84
C LEU A 389 -10.37 29.46 -13.45
N VAL A 390 -11.35 28.61 -13.12
CA VAL A 390 -12.09 28.65 -11.85
C VAL A 390 -11.66 27.51 -10.95
N ILE A 391 -11.16 27.85 -9.76
CA ILE A 391 -10.81 26.90 -8.71
C ILE A 391 -12.04 26.79 -7.81
N GLY A 392 -12.92 25.84 -8.10
CA GLY A 392 -14.06 25.57 -7.21
C GLY A 392 -13.56 25.20 -5.82
N GLU A 393 -14.18 25.75 -4.78
CA GLU A 393 -13.84 25.49 -3.37
C GLU A 393 -13.68 23.98 -3.11
N HIS A 394 -14.64 23.18 -3.59
CA HIS A 394 -14.65 21.72 -3.46
C HIS A 394 -13.62 20.99 -4.35
N CYS A 395 -13.16 21.61 -5.43
CA CYS A 395 -12.23 20.98 -6.37
C CYS A 395 -10.78 20.94 -5.85
N THR A 396 -10.45 21.74 -4.83
CA THR A 396 -9.16 21.61 -4.13
C THR A 396 -8.99 20.22 -3.51
N ASN A 397 -10.07 19.67 -2.92
CA ASN A 397 -10.07 18.30 -2.37
C ASN A 397 -9.80 17.25 -3.46
N CYS A 398 -10.40 17.40 -4.64
CA CYS A 398 -10.13 16.52 -5.78
C CYS A 398 -8.63 16.46 -6.12
N SER A 399 -7.95 17.62 -6.13
CA SER A 399 -6.53 17.66 -6.44
C SER A 399 -5.67 16.90 -5.43
N VAL A 400 -5.98 17.04 -4.14
CA VAL A 400 -5.29 16.30 -3.06
C VAL A 400 -5.49 14.79 -3.23
N TRP A 401 -6.73 14.34 -3.40
CA TRP A 401 -7.07 12.93 -3.56
C TRP A 401 -6.45 12.31 -4.81
N CYS A 402 -6.47 13.01 -5.95
CA CYS A 402 -5.84 12.56 -7.17
C CYS A 402 -4.34 12.31 -6.99
N ARG A 403 -3.62 13.25 -6.37
CA ARG A 403 -2.17 13.09 -6.16
C ARG A 403 -1.80 11.95 -5.22
N LEU A 404 -2.62 11.77 -4.18
CA LEU A 404 -2.47 10.64 -3.26
C LEU A 404 -2.67 9.31 -4.00
N TYR A 405 -3.67 9.25 -4.86
CA TYR A 405 -3.96 8.08 -5.69
C TYR A 405 -2.86 7.82 -6.73
N GLU A 406 -2.45 8.83 -7.50
CA GLU A 406 -1.37 8.78 -8.50
C GLU A 406 -0.05 8.29 -7.88
N LYS A 407 0.35 8.85 -6.74
CA LYS A 407 1.55 8.42 -6.02
C LYS A 407 1.44 6.97 -5.55
N TRP A 408 0.27 6.57 -5.06
CA TRP A 408 0.02 5.21 -4.60
C TRP A 408 0.07 4.22 -5.77
N ILE A 409 -0.64 4.49 -6.87
CA ILE A 409 -0.72 3.59 -8.03
C ILE A 409 0.66 3.43 -8.72
N ASP A 410 1.45 4.50 -8.77
CA ASP A 410 2.84 4.45 -9.25
C ASP A 410 3.71 3.53 -8.40
N ASN A 411 3.58 3.57 -7.07
CA ASN A 411 4.32 2.67 -6.20
C ASN A 411 3.86 1.21 -6.38
N GLN A 412 2.55 0.98 -6.50
CA GLN A 412 2.01 -0.36 -6.78
C GLN A 412 2.54 -0.91 -8.11
N LYS A 413 2.65 -0.09 -9.16
CA LYS A 413 3.26 -0.50 -10.43
C LYS A 413 4.72 -0.94 -10.27
N LYS A 414 5.51 -0.27 -9.43
CA LYS A 414 6.90 -0.68 -9.15
C LYS A 414 6.96 -2.04 -8.45
N GLU A 415 6.10 -2.24 -7.46
CA GLU A 415 5.99 -3.52 -6.73
C GLU A 415 5.57 -4.65 -7.67
N PHE A 416 4.59 -4.40 -8.54
CA PHE A 416 4.14 -5.33 -9.56
C PHE A 416 5.28 -5.74 -10.51
N LEU A 417 5.96 -4.77 -11.14
CA LEU A 417 7.03 -5.05 -12.11
C LEU A 417 8.16 -5.87 -11.47
N LYS A 418 8.51 -5.54 -10.22
CA LYS A 418 9.52 -6.26 -9.44
C LYS A 418 9.15 -7.73 -9.21
N GLN A 419 7.89 -7.96 -8.83
CA GLN A 419 7.39 -9.32 -8.59
C GLN A 419 7.20 -10.07 -9.91
N LYS A 420 6.75 -9.43 -10.99
CA LYS A 420 6.67 -10.04 -12.32
C LYS A 420 8.03 -10.56 -12.80
N GLU A 421 9.08 -9.75 -12.71
CA GLU A 421 10.45 -10.16 -13.09
C GLU A 421 10.95 -11.33 -12.24
N LYS A 422 10.57 -11.35 -10.95
CA LYS A 422 10.87 -12.48 -10.05
C LYS A 422 10.15 -13.76 -10.49
N TYR A 423 8.89 -13.69 -10.93
CA TYR A 423 8.15 -14.85 -11.43
C TYR A 423 8.86 -15.46 -12.64
N GLU A 424 9.15 -14.63 -13.65
CA GLU A 424 9.84 -15.04 -14.86
C GLU A 424 11.17 -15.73 -14.55
N THR A 425 11.90 -15.19 -13.57
CA THR A 425 13.18 -15.75 -13.09
C THR A 425 13.04 -17.12 -12.42
N GLU A 426 12.05 -17.29 -11.52
CA GLU A 426 11.84 -18.57 -10.81
C GLU A 426 11.37 -19.68 -11.76
N ILE A 427 10.60 -19.32 -12.79
CA ILE A 427 10.06 -20.27 -13.77
C ILE A 427 11.11 -20.69 -14.81
N SER A 428 11.89 -19.76 -15.34
CA SER A 428 12.84 -20.02 -16.43
C SER A 428 14.08 -20.82 -16.01
N ASN A 429 14.33 -20.99 -14.71
CA ASN A 429 15.58 -21.54 -14.16
C ASN A 429 16.85 -20.82 -14.67
N SER A 430 16.74 -19.65 -15.32
CA SER A 430 17.85 -18.98 -16.04
C SER A 430 18.82 -18.23 -15.13
N GLY A 431 18.64 -18.33 -13.81
CA GLY A 431 19.48 -17.70 -12.79
C GLY A 431 18.88 -16.43 -12.20
N SER A 432 19.26 -16.16 -10.94
CA SER A 432 18.70 -15.09 -10.10
C SER A 432 18.73 -13.69 -10.71
N CYS A 433 17.61 -12.95 -10.56
CA CYS A 433 17.44 -11.50 -10.66
C CYS A 433 18.66 -10.73 -11.22
N GLY A 434 18.66 -10.44 -12.53
CA GLY A 434 19.68 -9.61 -13.20
C GLY A 434 20.69 -10.32 -14.11
N GLY A 435 20.36 -11.46 -14.73
CA GLY A 435 21.20 -12.08 -15.76
C GLY A 435 21.05 -11.41 -17.13
N SER A 436 22.00 -10.54 -17.50
CA SER A 436 22.27 -10.24 -18.92
C SER A 436 23.04 -11.42 -19.53
N GLY A 437 22.78 -11.73 -20.81
CA GLY A 437 23.17 -12.96 -21.49
C GLY A 437 24.63 -13.41 -21.35
N SER A 438 24.77 -14.74 -21.45
CA SER A 438 25.92 -15.56 -21.86
C SER A 438 27.32 -15.11 -21.43
N ALA A 439 27.87 -15.81 -20.42
CA ALA A 439 29.15 -16.53 -20.55
C ALA A 439 29.49 -17.24 -19.22
N GLY A 440 29.80 -18.53 -19.31
CA GLY A 440 30.76 -19.19 -18.41
C GLY A 440 30.31 -19.40 -16.97
N GLY A 441 29.98 -20.66 -16.66
CA GLY A 441 29.94 -21.29 -15.35
C GLY A 441 30.23 -20.40 -14.11
N SER A 442 29.19 -20.12 -13.34
CA SER A 442 29.19 -20.61 -11.97
C SER A 442 27.76 -20.79 -11.53
N ARG A 443 27.43 -22.03 -11.15
CA ARG A 443 26.54 -22.24 -10.01
C ARG A 443 27.08 -21.29 -8.93
N LYS A 444 26.40 -20.18 -8.62
CA LYS A 444 26.38 -19.76 -7.23
C LYS A 444 25.63 -20.85 -6.50
N LYS A 445 26.38 -21.91 -6.22
CA LYS A 445 26.19 -22.81 -5.10
C LYS A 445 25.49 -21.98 -4.03
N ARG A 446 24.24 -22.33 -3.69
CA ARG A 446 23.96 -22.58 -2.27
C ARG A 446 25.20 -23.33 -1.80
N ALA A 447 25.95 -22.78 -0.84
CA ALA A 447 27.17 -23.41 -0.30
C ALA A 447 26.97 -24.92 -0.37
N ALA A 448 27.85 -25.62 -1.10
CA ALA A 448 27.57 -26.95 -1.64
C ALA A 448 26.97 -27.85 -0.58
N THR A 449 25.64 -27.88 -0.50
CA THR A 449 24.95 -28.75 0.44
C THR A 449 25.17 -30.13 -0.12
N THR A 450 25.86 -30.96 0.64
CA THR A 450 26.04 -32.38 0.32
C THR A 450 24.71 -33.15 0.41
N THR A 451 23.63 -32.50 0.85
CA THR A 451 22.28 -33.06 0.94
C THR A 451 21.56 -33.07 -0.41
N ASN A 452 21.08 -34.25 -0.82
CA ASN A 452 20.33 -34.52 -2.05
C ASN A 452 18.84 -34.08 -1.97
N TYR A 453 18.46 -33.22 -1.01
CA TYR A 453 17.06 -32.88 -0.70
C TYR A 453 16.57 -31.66 -1.47
N ASP A 454 15.62 -31.88 -2.38
CA ASP A 454 15.12 -30.87 -3.31
C ASP A 454 14.05 -29.91 -2.73
N GLY A 455 13.55 -30.14 -1.50
CA GLY A 455 12.54 -29.30 -0.83
C GLY A 455 11.16 -29.28 -1.47
N TYR A 456 10.13 -28.89 -0.71
CA TYR A 456 8.76 -28.81 -1.23
C TYR A 456 8.59 -27.76 -2.35
N GLU A 457 9.38 -26.67 -2.32
CA GLU A 457 9.29 -25.57 -3.31
C GLU A 457 9.57 -26.05 -4.73
N LYS A 458 10.57 -26.93 -4.92
CA LYS A 458 10.91 -27.47 -6.24
C LYS A 458 9.76 -28.30 -6.80
N LYS A 459 9.19 -29.19 -5.98
CA LYS A 459 8.00 -30.00 -6.33
C LYS A 459 6.82 -29.11 -6.74
N PHE A 460 6.62 -28.00 -6.04
CA PHE A 460 5.59 -27.03 -6.37
C PHE A 460 5.81 -26.40 -7.75
N TYR A 461 7.01 -25.88 -8.02
CA TYR A 461 7.33 -25.28 -9.32
C TYR A 461 7.29 -26.29 -10.47
N GLU A 462 7.67 -27.54 -10.23
CA GLU A 462 7.52 -28.63 -11.20
C GLU A 462 6.04 -28.81 -11.58
N LYS A 463 5.15 -28.96 -10.59
CA LYS A 463 3.69 -29.05 -10.80
C LYS A 463 3.11 -27.80 -11.47
N LEU A 464 3.58 -26.61 -11.09
CA LEU A 464 3.14 -25.35 -11.69
C LEU A 464 3.50 -25.26 -13.19
N LYS A 465 4.64 -25.85 -13.58
CA LYS A 465 5.14 -25.88 -14.96
C LYS A 465 4.62 -27.06 -15.78
N GLU A 466 3.94 -28.03 -15.17
CA GLU A 466 3.43 -29.22 -15.88
C GLU A 466 2.57 -28.81 -17.09
N LYS A 467 2.89 -29.43 -18.24
CA LYS A 467 2.25 -29.17 -19.55
C LYS A 467 2.19 -27.70 -19.99
N ASN A 468 3.16 -26.88 -19.55
CA ASN A 468 3.27 -25.45 -19.89
C ASN A 468 2.09 -24.57 -19.43
N ASN A 469 1.29 -25.00 -18.45
CA ASN A 469 0.11 -24.26 -18.02
C ASN A 469 0.46 -22.85 -17.52
N TYR A 470 1.43 -22.75 -16.60
CA TYR A 470 1.82 -21.47 -15.97
C TYR A 470 3.31 -21.17 -16.14
N SER A 471 3.95 -21.77 -17.15
CA SER A 471 5.33 -21.44 -17.55
C SER A 471 5.43 -20.04 -18.18
N ASP A 472 4.34 -19.57 -18.79
CA ASP A 472 4.21 -18.18 -19.22
C ASP A 472 3.66 -17.34 -18.05
N VAL A 473 4.37 -16.27 -17.70
CA VAL A 473 3.95 -15.30 -16.68
C VAL A 473 2.56 -14.73 -16.98
N LYS A 474 2.17 -14.58 -18.25
CA LYS A 474 0.85 -14.05 -18.63
C LYS A 474 -0.29 -14.93 -18.14
N ASN A 475 -0.13 -16.26 -18.20
CA ASN A 475 -1.17 -17.18 -17.72
C ASN A 475 -1.35 -17.07 -16.21
N PHE A 476 -0.26 -16.87 -15.47
CA PHE A 476 -0.32 -16.61 -14.03
C PHE A 476 -0.92 -15.24 -13.70
N LEU A 477 -0.51 -14.19 -14.41
CA LEU A 477 -1.04 -12.83 -14.23
C LEU A 477 -2.55 -12.77 -14.52
N GLU A 478 -3.05 -13.58 -15.46
CA GLU A 478 -4.48 -13.72 -15.70
C GLU A 478 -5.23 -14.24 -14.47
N LEU A 479 -4.67 -15.22 -13.76
CA LEU A 479 -5.28 -15.74 -12.54
C LEU A 479 -5.33 -14.70 -11.44
N LEU A 480 -4.29 -13.88 -11.29
CA LEU A 480 -4.31 -12.75 -10.36
C LEU A 480 -5.43 -11.76 -10.70
N SER A 481 -5.71 -11.51 -11.98
CA SER A 481 -6.83 -10.66 -12.39
C SER A 481 -8.20 -11.29 -12.17
N LYS A 482 -8.28 -12.63 -12.06
CA LYS A 482 -9.52 -13.38 -11.82
C LYS A 482 -9.91 -13.46 -10.34
N GLU A 483 -9.08 -12.98 -9.41
CA GLU A 483 -9.45 -12.90 -8.00
C GLU A 483 -10.77 -12.11 -7.85
N GLU A 484 -11.69 -12.60 -7.01
CA GLU A 484 -13.04 -12.03 -6.88
C GLU A 484 -13.03 -10.55 -6.53
N VAL A 485 -12.08 -10.13 -5.67
CA VAL A 485 -11.89 -8.73 -5.28
C VAL A 485 -11.49 -7.83 -6.47
N CYS A 486 -10.73 -8.34 -7.43
CA CYS A 486 -10.34 -7.60 -8.63
C CYS A 486 -11.52 -7.40 -9.58
N LYS A 487 -12.37 -8.42 -9.74
CA LYS A 487 -13.61 -8.36 -10.55
C LYS A 487 -14.63 -7.36 -10.01
N LYS A 488 -14.54 -6.95 -8.75
CA LYS A 488 -15.42 -5.93 -8.15
C LYS A 488 -15.18 -4.52 -8.71
N ILE A 489 -14.08 -4.28 -9.43
CA ILE A 489 -13.80 -3.02 -10.14
C ILE A 489 -14.42 -3.10 -11.54
N LYS A 490 -15.59 -2.46 -11.70
CA LYS A 490 -16.43 -2.54 -12.93
C LYS A 490 -16.35 -1.29 -13.82
N ASP A 491 -15.62 -0.24 -13.42
CA ASP A 491 -15.42 0.92 -14.27
C ASP A 491 -14.59 0.51 -15.49
N LYS A 492 -15.13 0.73 -16.69
CA LYS A 492 -14.55 0.27 -17.96
C LYS A 492 -13.11 0.72 -18.15
N LYS A 493 -12.75 1.91 -17.65
CA LYS A 493 -11.40 2.48 -17.78
C LYS A 493 -10.43 2.01 -16.69
N GLU A 494 -10.95 1.34 -15.67
CA GLU A 494 -10.19 0.90 -14.49
C GLU A 494 -10.07 -0.62 -14.38
N ILE A 495 -10.58 -1.36 -15.38
CA ILE A 495 -10.59 -2.82 -15.40
C ILE A 495 -9.19 -3.36 -15.10
N ILE A 496 -9.16 -4.37 -14.23
CA ILE A 496 -7.93 -5.04 -13.83
C ILE A 496 -7.61 -6.12 -14.85
N ASP A 497 -6.49 -5.93 -15.53
CA ASP A 497 -5.82 -6.94 -16.34
C ASP A 497 -4.31 -6.81 -16.13
N PHE A 498 -3.72 -7.77 -15.41
CA PHE A 498 -2.28 -7.79 -15.16
C PHE A 498 -1.49 -8.32 -16.36
N LYS A 499 -2.15 -8.94 -17.37
CA LYS A 499 -1.47 -9.49 -18.54
C LYS A 499 -0.92 -8.43 -19.48
N THR A 500 -1.48 -7.22 -19.46
CA THR A 500 -1.10 -6.16 -20.40
C THR A 500 0.42 -5.97 -20.38
N ASP A 501 1.05 -6.11 -21.55
CA ASP A 501 2.51 -6.02 -21.74
C ASP A 501 3.01 -4.58 -21.60
N ASP A 502 2.91 -4.02 -20.41
CA ASP A 502 3.53 -2.74 -20.11
C ASP A 502 4.66 -2.89 -19.09
N ASN A 503 5.85 -3.13 -19.64
CA ASN A 503 7.09 -3.22 -18.90
C ASN A 503 7.75 -1.84 -18.71
N ASP A 504 7.18 -0.75 -19.25
CA ASP A 504 7.68 0.61 -19.09
C ASP A 504 6.95 1.29 -17.93
N PHE A 505 7.72 1.73 -16.93
CA PHE A 505 7.17 2.43 -15.77
C PHE A 505 6.40 3.71 -16.19
N HIS A 506 6.93 4.50 -17.13
CA HIS A 506 6.41 5.83 -17.46
C HIS A 506 5.24 5.85 -18.46
N LYS A 507 4.99 4.73 -19.15
CA LYS A 507 4.07 4.68 -20.29
C LYS A 507 2.58 4.78 -19.94
N ASN A 508 2.18 4.54 -18.68
CA ASN A 508 0.76 4.42 -18.26
C ASN A 508 0.19 5.55 -17.41
N ILE A 509 0.84 6.70 -17.32
CA ILE A 509 0.21 7.87 -16.68
C ILE A 509 -1.16 8.16 -17.33
N ASN A 510 -1.30 7.91 -18.64
CA ASN A 510 -2.50 8.24 -19.42
C ASN A 510 -3.24 7.05 -20.07
N ASN A 511 -2.85 5.80 -19.80
CA ASN A 511 -3.49 4.62 -20.42
C ASN A 511 -4.48 3.96 -19.45
N GLU A 512 -5.68 3.68 -19.97
CA GLU A 512 -6.75 3.00 -19.24
C GLU A 512 -6.34 1.58 -18.83
N GLY A 513 -6.81 1.10 -17.68
CA GLY A 513 -6.56 -0.25 -17.17
C GLY A 513 -5.98 -0.29 -15.75
N THR A 514 -5.15 -1.30 -15.47
CA THR A 514 -4.74 -1.69 -14.12
C THR A 514 -4.03 -0.59 -13.33
N PHE A 515 -3.07 0.11 -13.93
CA PHE A 515 -2.26 1.14 -13.25
C PHE A 515 -2.60 2.57 -13.69
N TYR A 516 -3.84 2.79 -14.14
CA TYR A 516 -4.31 4.09 -14.62
C TYR A 516 -4.42 5.12 -13.47
N HIS A 517 -4.03 6.37 -13.74
CA HIS A 517 -4.13 7.53 -12.83
C HIS A 517 -5.57 8.03 -12.61
N SER A 518 -6.54 7.29 -13.13
CA SER A 518 -7.97 7.55 -13.09
C SER A 518 -8.48 8.61 -14.05
N GLN A 519 -9.65 8.36 -14.62
CA GLN A 519 -10.34 9.34 -15.48
C GLN A 519 -10.84 10.56 -14.71
N TYR A 520 -11.10 10.41 -13.42
CA TYR A 520 -11.58 11.49 -12.56
C TYR A 520 -10.49 12.52 -12.26
N CYS A 521 -9.22 12.16 -12.47
CA CYS A 521 -8.06 13.02 -12.25
C CYS A 521 -7.56 13.72 -13.51
N LYS A 522 -8.21 13.50 -14.67
CA LYS A 522 -7.85 14.20 -15.91
C LYS A 522 -8.05 15.72 -15.79
N PRO A 523 -7.29 16.53 -16.54
CA PRO A 523 -7.55 17.96 -16.69
C PRO A 523 -8.97 18.22 -17.22
N CYS A 524 -9.50 19.43 -16.99
CA CYS A 524 -10.80 19.78 -17.57
C CYS A 524 -10.74 19.75 -19.11
N PRO A 525 -11.85 19.38 -19.77
CA PRO A 525 -12.00 19.58 -21.20
C PRO A 525 -11.73 21.03 -21.58
N ILE A 526 -11.18 21.26 -22.77
CA ILE A 526 -10.72 22.58 -23.23
C ILE A 526 -11.83 23.64 -23.19
N CYS A 527 -13.07 23.22 -23.46
CA CYS A 527 -14.26 24.06 -23.48
C CYS A 527 -15.18 23.88 -22.25
N GLY A 528 -14.71 23.16 -21.23
CA GLY A 528 -15.54 22.80 -20.07
C GLY A 528 -16.62 21.76 -20.39
N VAL A 529 -17.60 21.64 -19.49
CA VAL A 529 -18.71 20.67 -19.61
C VAL A 529 -20.08 21.32 -19.50
N LYS A 530 -21.11 20.63 -20.00
CA LYS A 530 -22.52 20.99 -19.85
C LYS A 530 -23.36 19.78 -19.42
N LYS A 531 -24.47 20.04 -18.73
CA LYS A 531 -25.44 18.99 -18.38
C LYS A 531 -26.28 18.62 -19.59
N THR A 532 -26.63 17.35 -19.68
CA THR A 532 -27.66 16.86 -20.62
C THR A 532 -28.97 16.71 -19.88
N ASN A 533 -30.00 17.43 -20.33
CA ASN A 533 -31.37 17.30 -19.83
C ASN A 533 -32.06 16.17 -20.58
N ASN A 534 -31.85 14.93 -20.16
CA ASN A 534 -32.67 13.81 -20.60
C ASN A 534 -33.69 13.54 -19.48
N GLY A 535 -34.98 13.76 -19.74
CA GLY A 535 -36.10 13.80 -18.77
C GLY A 535 -36.40 12.52 -17.98
N GLY A 536 -35.41 11.97 -17.28
CA GLY A 536 -35.51 10.89 -16.30
C GLY A 536 -34.30 10.95 -15.36
N SER A 537 -34.46 10.54 -14.10
CA SER A 537 -33.53 10.80 -12.98
C SER A 537 -32.03 10.63 -13.33
N GLY A 538 -31.34 11.76 -13.52
CA GLY A 538 -29.88 11.85 -13.55
C GLY A 538 -29.33 12.70 -14.69
N ASN A 539 -29.22 14.02 -14.49
CA ASN A 539 -28.48 14.92 -15.39
C ASN A 539 -27.02 14.47 -15.45
N LYS A 540 -26.53 14.04 -16.62
CA LYS A 540 -25.11 13.66 -16.82
C LYS A 540 -24.34 14.79 -17.48
N TRP A 541 -23.08 14.96 -17.09
CA TRP A 541 -22.15 15.90 -17.71
C TRP A 541 -21.59 15.36 -19.03
N LYS A 542 -21.58 16.21 -20.05
CA LYS A 542 -20.99 16.00 -21.38
C LYS A 542 -19.97 17.12 -21.66
N GLU A 543 -18.90 16.84 -22.38
CA GLU A 543 -17.98 17.87 -22.87
C GLU A 543 -18.69 18.84 -23.84
N LYS A 544 -18.39 20.14 -23.77
CA LYS A 544 -18.94 21.10 -24.74
C LYS A 544 -18.31 20.89 -26.13
N ASP A 545 -19.11 21.08 -27.18
CA ASP A 545 -18.70 20.85 -28.56
C ASP A 545 -17.66 21.91 -29.00
N LYS A 546 -16.60 21.48 -29.71
CA LYS A 546 -15.43 22.33 -30.02
C LYS A 546 -15.68 23.43 -31.07
N SER A 547 -16.73 23.31 -31.88
CA SER A 547 -16.89 24.05 -33.14
C SER A 547 -17.91 25.19 -33.13
N GLU A 548 -18.74 25.36 -32.09
CA GLU A 548 -19.77 26.44 -32.08
C GLU A 548 -19.81 27.31 -30.79
N GLU A 549 -19.36 26.84 -29.61
CA GLU A 549 -19.53 27.54 -28.31
C GLU A 549 -18.19 27.92 -27.60
N CYS A 550 -17.08 27.99 -28.34
CA CYS A 550 -15.74 28.04 -27.74
C CYS A 550 -14.76 28.93 -28.53
N THR A 551 -15.13 30.19 -28.76
CA THR A 551 -14.26 31.26 -29.29
C THR A 551 -13.43 31.89 -28.18
N SER A 552 -12.17 32.25 -28.45
CA SER A 552 -11.28 32.89 -27.48
C SER A 552 -11.66 34.36 -27.34
N ILE A 553 -12.17 34.76 -26.17
CA ILE A 553 -12.53 36.15 -25.85
C ILE A 553 -11.91 36.52 -24.50
N ASN A 554 -11.38 37.74 -24.38
CA ASN A 554 -11.00 38.32 -23.09
C ASN A 554 -12.27 38.80 -22.38
N LEU A 555 -12.64 38.20 -21.24
CA LEU A 555 -13.89 38.52 -20.54
C LEU A 555 -13.79 39.87 -19.82
N TYR A 556 -12.71 40.07 -19.05
CA TYR A 556 -12.46 41.32 -18.31
C TYR A 556 -11.07 41.90 -18.63
N LYS A 557 -10.94 43.23 -18.50
CA LYS A 557 -9.67 43.94 -18.58
C LYS A 557 -9.49 44.95 -17.44
N PRO A 558 -8.25 45.30 -17.07
CA PRO A 558 -7.99 46.45 -16.23
C PRO A 558 -8.42 47.75 -16.93
N LYS A 559 -8.91 48.72 -16.16
CA LYS A 559 -9.15 50.10 -16.60
C LYS A 559 -7.82 50.79 -16.94
N ASP A 560 -7.88 51.88 -17.70
CA ASP A 560 -6.69 52.64 -18.04
C ASP A 560 -6.03 53.26 -16.80
N ASN A 561 -4.70 53.24 -16.75
CA ASN A 561 -3.86 53.85 -15.70
C ASN A 561 -3.99 53.28 -14.27
N VAL A 562 -4.54 52.07 -14.11
CA VAL A 562 -4.57 51.39 -12.81
C VAL A 562 -3.30 50.57 -12.55
N ASN A 563 -2.78 50.64 -11.31
CA ASN A 563 -1.59 49.89 -10.91
C ASN A 563 -1.99 48.55 -10.28
N PRO A 564 -1.50 47.42 -10.80
CA PRO A 564 -1.76 46.11 -10.21
C PRO A 564 -1.00 45.91 -8.89
N THR A 565 -1.46 44.93 -8.12
CA THR A 565 -0.59 44.22 -7.17
C THR A 565 0.17 43.13 -7.92
N ASP A 566 1.49 43.26 -8.00
CA ASP A 566 2.34 42.23 -8.60
C ASP A 566 2.51 41.04 -7.65
N VAL A 567 2.14 39.84 -8.13
CA VAL A 567 2.25 38.58 -7.39
C VAL A 567 3.00 37.55 -8.23
N THR A 568 4.32 37.50 -8.06
CA THR A 568 5.17 36.57 -8.81
C THR A 568 5.22 35.20 -8.11
N ILE A 569 4.72 34.15 -8.76
CA ILE A 569 4.62 32.79 -8.21
C ILE A 569 5.66 31.86 -8.83
N LEU A 570 6.39 31.09 -8.02
CA LEU A 570 7.28 30.03 -8.51
C LEU A 570 6.48 28.93 -9.22
N LYS A 571 6.86 28.62 -10.46
CA LYS A 571 6.26 27.55 -11.25
C LYS A 571 6.68 26.20 -10.69
N SER A 572 5.71 25.45 -10.21
CA SER A 572 5.88 24.02 -9.92
C SER A 572 5.03 23.15 -10.85
N GLY A 573 3.97 23.69 -11.44
CA GLY A 573 3.09 22.91 -12.32
C GLY A 573 2.02 22.15 -11.55
N ASP A 574 1.29 21.30 -12.27
CA ASP A 574 0.06 20.70 -11.78
C ASP A 574 0.16 19.18 -11.62
N GLY A 575 1.06 18.51 -12.36
CA GLY A 575 1.35 17.09 -12.24
C GLY A 575 2.58 16.78 -11.37
N GLN A 576 2.65 15.59 -10.76
CA GLN A 576 3.75 15.21 -9.87
C GLN A 576 5.13 15.24 -10.56
N THR A 577 5.22 14.73 -11.80
CA THR A 577 6.46 14.74 -12.59
C THR A 577 6.90 16.17 -12.91
N GLU A 578 5.95 17.00 -13.31
CA GLU A 578 6.20 18.42 -13.63
C GLU A 578 6.72 19.18 -12.40
N ILE A 579 6.13 18.94 -11.22
CA ILE A 579 6.59 19.49 -9.94
C ILE A 579 8.01 19.06 -9.64
N ALA A 580 8.30 17.77 -9.77
CA ALA A 580 9.63 17.26 -9.51
C ALA A 580 10.67 17.88 -10.45
N GLU A 581 10.36 18.02 -11.73
CA GLU A 581 11.22 18.63 -12.74
C GLU A 581 11.44 20.12 -12.50
N LYS A 582 10.37 20.89 -12.30
CA LYS A 582 10.44 22.34 -12.12
C LYS A 582 11.09 22.73 -10.79
N LEU A 583 10.77 22.05 -9.70
CA LEU A 583 11.43 22.30 -8.41
C LEU A 583 12.89 21.85 -8.42
N LYS A 584 13.23 20.80 -9.18
CA LYS A 584 14.64 20.45 -9.40
C LYS A 584 15.36 21.54 -10.20
N ALA A 585 14.78 22.03 -11.30
CA ALA A 585 15.35 23.13 -12.07
C ALA A 585 15.55 24.42 -11.23
N PHE A 586 14.62 24.68 -10.31
CA PHE A 586 14.76 25.74 -9.30
C PHE A 586 15.96 25.51 -8.37
N CYS A 587 16.14 24.29 -7.85
CA CYS A 587 17.26 23.94 -6.98
C CYS A 587 18.63 24.02 -7.66
N ASP A 588 18.71 23.59 -8.92
CA ASP A 588 19.97 23.51 -9.66
C ASP A 588 20.56 24.91 -9.94
N LYS A 589 19.75 25.98 -9.86
CA LYS A 589 20.22 27.37 -9.97
C LYS A 589 20.76 27.85 -8.62
N LYS A 590 22.08 28.02 -8.55
CA LYS A 590 22.82 28.40 -7.33
C LYS A 590 23.04 29.91 -7.13
N ASP A 591 22.86 30.74 -8.16
CA ASP A 591 23.12 32.19 -8.07
C ASP A 591 21.85 33.05 -7.97
N SER A 592 21.86 33.95 -6.98
CA SER A 592 20.82 34.93 -6.65
C SER A 592 20.88 36.22 -7.48
N GLY A 593 21.43 36.17 -8.71
CA GLY A 593 21.71 37.37 -9.51
C GLY A 593 20.87 37.56 -10.76
N ASN A 594 20.26 36.50 -11.30
CA ASN A 594 19.42 36.62 -12.49
C ASN A 594 18.24 35.66 -12.37
N SER A 595 17.08 36.17 -11.92
CA SER A 595 15.85 35.40 -11.88
C SER A 595 15.47 35.05 -13.31
N ASP A 596 15.81 33.85 -13.76
CA ASP A 596 15.29 33.34 -15.03
C ASP A 596 13.76 33.37 -14.95
N SER A 597 13.17 34.31 -15.67
CA SER A 597 11.73 34.57 -15.69
C SER A 597 10.93 33.32 -16.08
N SER A 598 11.55 32.34 -16.74
CA SER A 598 10.91 31.07 -17.10
C SER A 598 10.50 30.22 -15.89
N LEU A 599 11.08 30.43 -14.70
CA LEU A 599 10.72 29.71 -13.47
C LEU A 599 9.57 30.36 -12.70
N TYR A 600 9.11 31.54 -13.09
CA TYR A 600 8.11 32.30 -12.32
C TYR A 600 6.93 32.73 -13.21
N ASP A 601 5.72 32.66 -12.67
CA ASP A 601 4.50 33.18 -13.26
C ASP A 601 4.24 34.58 -12.67
N PRO A 602 4.42 35.68 -13.43
CA PRO A 602 4.21 37.03 -12.93
C PRO A 602 2.72 37.43 -13.02
N TRP A 603 1.94 37.05 -12.00
CA TRP A 603 0.53 37.41 -11.94
C TRP A 603 0.35 38.89 -11.56
N LYS A 604 -0.64 39.52 -12.18
CA LYS A 604 -1.05 40.90 -11.87
C LYS A 604 -2.48 40.89 -11.37
N CYS A 605 -2.68 41.27 -10.11
CA CYS A 605 -3.99 41.29 -9.47
C CYS A 605 -4.53 42.71 -9.34
N TYR A 606 -5.78 42.91 -9.73
CA TYR A 606 -6.49 44.17 -9.77
C TYR A 606 -7.71 44.07 -8.88
N LYS A 607 -7.98 45.10 -8.05
CA LYS A 607 -9.20 45.13 -7.23
C LYS A 607 -10.43 45.28 -8.12
N GLU A 608 -11.59 44.95 -7.57
CA GLU A 608 -12.88 44.97 -8.27
C GLU A 608 -13.20 46.32 -8.94
N ASP A 609 -12.87 47.44 -8.29
CA ASP A 609 -13.11 48.77 -8.86
C ASP A 609 -12.20 49.11 -10.06
N ASP A 610 -11.10 48.37 -10.25
CA ASP A 610 -10.06 48.64 -11.25
C ASP A 610 -10.25 47.85 -12.56
N ILE A 611 -11.31 47.04 -12.67
CA ILE A 611 -11.58 46.19 -13.83
C ILE A 611 -12.89 46.57 -14.53
N GLU A 612 -12.98 46.28 -15.82
CA GLU A 612 -14.16 46.48 -16.66
C GLU A 612 -14.35 45.31 -17.63
N LYS A 613 -15.60 45.04 -18.03
CA LYS A 613 -15.94 43.98 -18.98
C LYS A 613 -15.42 44.36 -20.38
N HIS A 614 -14.67 43.46 -21.02
CA HIS A 614 -14.02 43.76 -22.31
C HIS A 614 -14.90 43.36 -23.51
N ALA A 615 -15.77 42.34 -23.37
CA ALA A 615 -16.69 41.91 -24.42
C ALA A 615 -17.90 41.16 -23.82
N ASP A 616 -19.05 41.23 -24.49
CA ASP A 616 -20.18 40.34 -24.24
C ASP A 616 -19.88 38.98 -24.90
N ASP A 617 -19.96 37.93 -24.10
CA ASP A 617 -19.88 36.54 -24.56
C ASP A 617 -21.32 36.10 -24.75
N ASP A 618 -21.77 35.87 -26.00
CA ASP A 618 -23.16 35.51 -26.33
C ASP A 618 -23.64 34.23 -25.61
N ASP A 619 -22.70 33.44 -25.05
CA ASP A 619 -22.91 32.22 -24.27
C ASP A 619 -22.81 32.40 -22.73
N ASP A 620 -22.46 33.59 -22.22
CA ASP A 620 -22.36 33.87 -20.77
C ASP A 620 -23.66 34.53 -20.30
N ASP A 621 -24.50 33.75 -19.62
CA ASP A 621 -25.79 34.16 -19.03
C ASP A 621 -25.65 35.13 -17.82
N GLY A 622 -24.53 35.87 -17.77
CA GLY A 622 -24.10 36.70 -16.66
C GLY A 622 -23.54 35.92 -15.48
N GLU A 623 -23.31 34.60 -15.61
CA GLU A 623 -22.74 33.78 -14.53
C GLU A 623 -21.31 34.21 -14.19
N TYR A 624 -20.47 34.56 -15.17
CA TYR A 624 -19.11 35.05 -14.86
C TYR A 624 -19.12 36.42 -14.18
N ASP A 625 -20.02 37.31 -14.59
CA ASP A 625 -20.13 38.65 -13.99
C ASP A 625 -20.46 38.55 -12.49
N ARG A 626 -21.28 37.56 -12.10
CA ARG A 626 -21.55 37.22 -10.69
C ARG A 626 -20.37 36.58 -9.97
N LEU A 627 -19.51 35.83 -10.67
CA LEU A 627 -18.29 35.25 -10.09
C LEU A 627 -17.23 36.30 -9.83
N VAL A 628 -17.17 37.38 -10.61
CA VAL A 628 -16.20 38.47 -10.44
C VAL A 628 -16.65 39.42 -9.32
N THR A 629 -17.96 39.67 -9.23
CA THR A 629 -18.55 40.58 -8.24
C THR A 629 -18.37 40.01 -6.83
N GLY A 630 -17.74 40.78 -5.93
CA GLY A 630 -17.46 40.36 -4.55
C GLY A 630 -16.36 39.29 -4.40
N ALA A 631 -15.66 38.90 -5.46
CA ALA A 631 -14.58 37.90 -5.42
C ALA A 631 -13.18 38.50 -5.21
N GLY A 632 -13.12 39.76 -4.77
CA GLY A 632 -11.89 40.47 -4.43
C GLY A 632 -11.10 41.02 -5.61
N GLY A 633 -11.68 40.99 -6.81
CA GLY A 633 -11.05 41.45 -8.04
C GLY A 633 -10.55 40.31 -8.93
N LEU A 634 -9.58 40.60 -9.80
CA LEU A 634 -9.14 39.72 -10.88
C LEU A 634 -7.61 39.66 -10.97
N CYS A 635 -7.07 38.45 -11.06
CA CYS A 635 -5.66 38.18 -11.33
C CYS A 635 -5.46 37.68 -12.76
N ILE A 636 -4.53 38.32 -13.48
CA ILE A 636 -4.24 38.05 -14.89
C ILE A 636 -2.79 37.58 -15.04
N LEU A 637 -2.60 36.50 -15.79
CA LEU A 637 -1.29 36.01 -16.23
C LEU A 637 -1.22 36.10 -17.76
N LYS A 638 -0.26 36.87 -18.29
CA LYS A 638 -0.01 36.93 -19.73
C LYS A 638 0.63 35.62 -20.21
N ASN A 639 0.16 35.10 -21.33
CA ASN A 639 0.71 33.89 -21.93
C ASN A 639 1.77 34.25 -22.99
N ASP A 640 3.03 34.32 -22.57
CA ASP A 640 4.14 34.68 -23.46
C ASP A 640 4.49 33.58 -24.49
N LYS A 641 3.89 32.38 -24.42
CA LYS A 641 4.14 31.30 -25.37
C LYS A 641 3.72 31.63 -26.81
N ASN A 642 2.73 32.49 -26.99
CA ASN A 642 2.27 32.94 -28.30
C ASN A 642 3.36 33.72 -29.09
N LYS A 643 4.47 34.12 -28.45
CA LYS A 643 5.62 34.74 -29.14
C LYS A 643 6.68 33.76 -29.68
N LYS A 644 6.65 32.47 -29.30
CA LYS A 644 7.67 31.48 -29.71
C LYS A 644 7.20 30.46 -30.76
N GLU A 645 5.90 30.36 -31.03
CA GLU A 645 5.31 29.36 -31.94
C GLU A 645 5.19 29.80 -33.42
N GLU A 646 6.09 30.64 -33.94
CA GLU A 646 6.25 30.75 -35.41
C GLU A 646 6.98 29.53 -36.02
N LYS A 647 7.54 28.64 -35.18
CA LYS A 647 8.24 27.43 -35.63
C LYS A 647 7.91 26.23 -34.75
N GLU A 648 6.70 25.67 -34.89
CA GLU A 648 6.42 24.21 -34.99
C GLU A 648 4.91 23.90 -34.89
N LYS A 649 4.52 22.78 -35.49
CA LYS A 649 3.19 22.31 -35.93
C LYS A 649 1.99 22.50 -34.97
N LYS A 650 0.90 23.08 -35.52
CA LYS A 650 -0.55 22.89 -35.23
C LYS A 650 -0.91 22.24 -33.88
N THR A 651 -0.73 22.96 -32.78
CA THR A 651 -1.53 22.81 -31.55
C THR A 651 -2.66 23.84 -31.54
N GLU A 652 -3.81 23.49 -30.96
CA GLU A 652 -4.94 24.42 -30.80
C GLU A 652 -4.45 25.69 -30.05
N LYS A 653 -4.68 26.90 -30.59
CA LYS A 653 -4.13 28.16 -30.07
C LYS A 653 -4.48 28.34 -28.58
N GLU A 654 -3.47 28.42 -27.70
CA GLU A 654 -3.65 28.78 -26.29
C GLU A 654 -4.15 30.24 -26.16
N PRO A 655 -4.94 30.57 -25.13
CA PRO A 655 -5.40 31.94 -24.91
C PRO A 655 -4.22 32.89 -24.68
N GLU A 656 -4.40 34.17 -25.06
CA GLU A 656 -3.38 35.22 -24.89
C GLU A 656 -3.05 35.51 -23.42
N GLN A 657 -4.01 35.24 -22.53
CA GLN A 657 -3.85 35.39 -21.09
C GLN A 657 -4.75 34.41 -20.35
N PHE A 658 -4.39 34.10 -19.12
CA PHE A 658 -5.22 33.36 -18.17
C PHE A 658 -5.75 34.32 -17.11
N GLN A 659 -7.03 34.19 -16.80
CA GLN A 659 -7.75 34.99 -15.81
C GLN A 659 -8.27 34.10 -14.68
N LYS A 660 -8.20 34.62 -13.46
CA LYS A 660 -8.77 34.06 -12.24
C LYS A 660 -9.39 35.20 -11.45
N THR A 661 -10.54 34.98 -10.82
CA THR A 661 -10.92 35.88 -9.72
C THR A 661 -9.82 35.86 -8.65
N TYR A 662 -9.74 36.88 -7.81
CA TYR A 662 -8.73 36.87 -6.75
C TYR A 662 -8.93 35.67 -5.79
N ASN A 663 -10.17 35.34 -5.45
CA ASN A 663 -10.50 34.14 -4.68
C ASN A 663 -9.99 32.85 -5.38
N ASP A 664 -10.25 32.68 -6.68
CA ASP A 664 -9.73 31.53 -7.44
C ASP A 664 -8.19 31.51 -7.48
N PHE A 665 -7.55 32.67 -7.59
CA PHE A 665 -6.09 32.80 -7.55
C PHE A 665 -5.53 32.41 -6.18
N PHE A 666 -6.20 32.82 -5.10
CA PHE A 666 -5.86 32.44 -3.74
C PHE A 666 -5.88 30.92 -3.54
N TYR A 667 -6.99 30.26 -3.92
CA TYR A 667 -7.08 28.80 -3.84
C TYR A 667 -6.09 28.08 -4.76
N PHE A 668 -5.85 28.62 -5.96
CA PHE A 668 -4.81 28.13 -6.86
C PHE A 668 -3.43 28.11 -6.19
N TRP A 669 -3.10 29.17 -5.46
CA TRP A 669 -1.84 29.26 -4.73
C TRP A 669 -1.76 28.24 -3.59
N ILE A 670 -2.80 28.17 -2.75
CA ILE A 670 -2.88 27.21 -1.63
C ILE A 670 -2.73 25.77 -2.14
N ARG A 671 -3.47 25.43 -3.19
CA ARG A 671 -3.38 24.12 -3.85
C ARG A 671 -1.93 23.83 -4.26
N ARG A 672 -1.26 24.74 -4.99
CA ARG A 672 0.15 24.57 -5.40
C ARG A 672 1.10 24.47 -4.21
N PHE A 673 0.88 25.24 -3.14
CA PHE A 673 1.69 25.18 -1.93
C PHE A 673 1.62 23.80 -1.25
N LEU A 674 0.42 23.24 -1.07
CA LEU A 674 0.21 21.90 -0.50
C LEU A 674 0.90 20.84 -1.36
N ASN A 675 0.71 20.96 -2.66
CA ASN A 675 1.24 20.09 -3.70
C ASN A 675 2.78 20.03 -3.72
N ASP A 676 3.43 21.19 -3.64
CA ASP A 676 4.88 21.30 -3.51
C ASP A 676 5.37 20.75 -2.16
N SER A 677 4.62 21.00 -1.09
CA SER A 677 4.93 20.50 0.25
C SER A 677 4.96 18.97 0.30
N MET A 678 4.06 18.30 -0.44
CA MET A 678 4.06 16.84 -0.59
C MET A 678 5.34 16.32 -1.28
N TYR A 679 5.83 17.02 -2.30
CA TYR A 679 7.10 16.71 -2.95
C TYR A 679 8.27 16.90 -1.98
N TRP A 680 8.33 18.05 -1.30
CA TRP A 680 9.39 18.37 -0.36
C TRP A 680 9.48 17.39 0.78
N ARG A 681 8.34 17.02 1.36
CA ARG A 681 8.24 15.95 2.36
C ARG A 681 8.92 14.65 1.88
N GLY A 682 8.70 14.26 0.63
CA GLY A 682 9.36 13.10 0.04
C GLY A 682 10.87 13.26 -0.12
N LYS A 683 11.33 14.50 -0.38
CA LYS A 683 12.74 14.81 -0.65
C LYS A 683 13.57 15.01 0.62
N VAL A 684 13.10 15.86 1.54
CA VAL A 684 13.79 16.20 2.80
C VAL A 684 13.37 15.34 3.98
N GLY A 685 12.22 14.66 3.94
CA GLY A 685 11.74 13.87 5.08
C GLY A 685 12.72 12.76 5.50
N GLY A 686 13.46 12.19 4.56
CA GLY A 686 14.55 11.26 4.84
C GLY A 686 15.74 11.88 5.59
N CYS A 687 15.91 13.19 5.55
CA CYS A 687 16.96 13.90 6.29
C CYS A 687 16.50 14.27 7.72
N LEU A 688 15.19 14.35 7.98
CA LEU A 688 14.59 14.77 9.25
C LEU A 688 14.36 13.64 10.28
N LYS A 689 14.49 12.37 9.89
CA LYS A 689 14.32 11.23 10.83
C LYS A 689 15.48 11.15 11.84
N ASN A 690 15.19 11.34 13.13
CA ASN A 690 16.14 11.17 14.24
C ASN A 690 16.78 9.77 14.23
N GLY A 691 18.07 9.68 14.57
CA GLY A 691 18.70 8.39 14.91
C GLY A 691 19.93 7.93 14.12
N THR A 692 20.60 8.77 13.31
CA THR A 692 21.96 8.42 12.85
C THR A 692 22.84 9.65 12.64
N LYS A 693 23.86 9.83 13.50
CA LYS A 693 25.05 10.66 13.23
C LYS A 693 25.72 10.29 11.87
N THR A 694 25.38 9.13 11.30
CA THR A 694 25.92 8.56 10.07
C THR A 694 25.34 9.10 8.74
N ARG A 695 24.30 9.96 8.73
CA ARG A 695 23.74 10.50 7.46
C ARG A 695 24.49 11.69 6.87
N CYS A 696 25.38 12.34 7.62
CA CYS A 696 26.30 13.36 7.07
C CYS A 696 27.32 12.76 6.06
N ASN A 697 27.41 11.43 5.93
CA ASN A 697 28.37 10.75 5.05
C ASN A 697 27.88 10.49 3.61
N LYS A 698 26.61 10.73 3.27
CA LYS A 698 26.21 10.88 1.85
C LYS A 698 26.53 12.31 1.42
N LYS A 699 27.83 12.59 1.23
CA LYS A 699 28.43 13.89 0.89
C LYS A 699 27.41 14.85 0.26
N ASN A 700 27.06 15.90 0.99
CA ASN A 700 26.30 17.09 0.58
C ASN A 700 24.82 16.94 0.17
N LYS A 701 24.28 15.76 -0.18
CA LYS A 701 22.90 15.69 -0.70
C LYS A 701 21.81 16.17 0.27
N CYS A 702 21.81 15.72 1.52
CA CYS A 702 20.80 16.19 2.49
C CYS A 702 20.97 17.69 2.80
N LYS A 703 22.22 18.18 2.80
CA LYS A 703 22.50 19.61 2.96
C LYS A 703 21.92 20.39 1.77
N ASP A 704 22.23 19.98 0.55
CA ASP A 704 21.75 20.61 -0.69
C ASP A 704 20.21 20.58 -0.79
N ASP A 705 19.58 19.43 -0.50
CA ASP A 705 18.13 19.27 -0.52
C ASP A 705 17.45 20.18 0.55
N CYS A 706 18.01 20.26 1.76
CA CYS A 706 17.51 21.14 2.82
C CYS A 706 17.75 22.63 2.55
N GLU A 707 18.90 23.00 1.99
CA GLU A 707 19.20 24.38 1.58
C GLU A 707 18.26 24.84 0.48
N CYS A 708 18.01 23.99 -0.52
CA CYS A 708 17.01 24.30 -1.54
C CYS A 708 15.60 24.38 -0.96
N PHE A 709 15.22 23.49 -0.03
CA PHE A 709 13.93 23.56 0.64
C PHE A 709 13.76 24.88 1.40
N LYS A 710 14.79 25.34 2.13
CA LYS A 710 14.78 26.65 2.80
C LYS A 710 14.56 27.78 1.80
N ARG A 711 15.30 27.80 0.68
CA ARG A 711 15.09 28.80 -0.39
C ARG A 711 13.67 28.78 -0.95
N TRP A 712 13.08 27.59 -1.12
CA TRP A 712 11.69 27.45 -1.54
C TRP A 712 10.74 28.05 -0.50
N ILE A 713 10.94 27.80 0.80
CA ILE A 713 10.16 28.42 1.89
C ILE A 713 10.27 29.95 1.82
N ASP A 714 11.49 30.49 1.69
CA ASP A 714 11.72 31.95 1.64
C ASP A 714 10.95 32.60 0.47
N ILE A 715 10.84 31.89 -0.67
CA ILE A 715 10.01 32.34 -1.79
C ILE A 715 8.53 32.27 -1.44
N LYS A 716 8.05 31.17 -0.84
CA LYS A 716 6.63 31.04 -0.45
C LYS A 716 6.20 32.10 0.58
N ILE A 717 7.10 32.50 1.48
CA ILE A 717 6.84 33.62 2.39
C ILE A 717 6.62 34.93 1.61
N LYS A 718 7.49 35.25 0.65
CA LYS A 718 7.37 36.45 -0.19
C LYS A 718 6.11 36.43 -1.08
N GLU A 719 5.79 35.28 -1.67
CA GLU A 719 4.55 35.08 -2.41
C GLU A 719 3.33 35.37 -1.51
N TRP A 720 3.33 34.81 -0.30
CA TRP A 720 2.25 34.96 0.68
C TRP A 720 2.08 36.40 1.17
N GLU A 721 3.16 37.16 1.35
CA GLU A 721 3.10 38.58 1.70
C GLU A 721 2.36 39.40 0.65
N ASN A 722 2.67 39.19 -0.63
CA ASN A 722 2.00 39.88 -1.74
C ASN A 722 0.54 39.45 -1.89
N ILE A 723 0.24 38.16 -1.67
CA ILE A 723 -1.14 37.66 -1.62
C ILE A 723 -1.91 38.37 -0.52
N LYS A 724 -1.41 38.39 0.73
CA LYS A 724 -2.04 39.11 1.84
C LYS A 724 -2.21 40.59 1.57
N LYS A 725 -1.24 41.23 0.90
CA LYS A 725 -1.34 42.63 0.50
C LYS A 725 -2.57 42.88 -0.38
N HIS A 726 -2.79 42.04 -1.39
CA HIS A 726 -3.99 42.13 -2.22
C HIS A 726 -5.26 41.74 -1.47
N PHE A 727 -5.21 40.71 -0.61
CA PHE A 727 -6.36 40.28 0.18
C PHE A 727 -6.97 41.44 0.98
N LYS A 728 -6.12 42.30 1.56
CA LYS A 728 -6.53 43.47 2.36
C LYS A 728 -7.16 44.60 1.55
N THR A 729 -7.13 44.54 0.22
CA THR A 729 -7.78 45.54 -0.65
C THR A 729 -9.27 45.27 -0.86
N GLN A 730 -9.74 44.09 -0.45
CA GLN A 730 -11.13 43.69 -0.61
C GLN A 730 -12.04 44.43 0.38
N LYS A 731 -13.23 44.79 -0.08
CA LYS A 731 -14.27 45.46 0.74
C LYS A 731 -15.05 44.42 1.56
N GLY A 732 -15.62 44.82 2.70
CA GLY A 732 -16.49 43.95 3.52
C GLY A 732 -15.79 43.16 4.62
N PHE A 733 -14.46 43.28 4.77
CA PHE A 733 -13.66 42.64 5.83
C PHE A 733 -13.42 43.53 7.06
N GLU A 734 -14.21 44.59 7.22
CA GLU A 734 -14.07 45.55 8.32
C GLU A 734 -14.46 44.95 9.70
N LEU A 735 -15.28 43.90 9.69
CA LEU A 735 -15.85 43.25 10.89
C LEU A 735 -15.09 42.00 11.35
N PHE A 736 -14.26 41.39 10.50
CA PHE A 736 -13.56 40.14 10.80
C PHE A 736 -12.08 40.22 10.44
N PRO A 737 -11.16 39.81 11.33
CA PRO A 737 -9.76 39.66 10.99
C PRO A 737 -9.57 38.73 9.77
N TYR A 738 -8.68 39.09 8.84
CA TYR A 738 -8.47 38.32 7.61
C TYR A 738 -8.08 36.86 7.90
N ASP A 739 -7.32 36.62 8.97
CA ASP A 739 -6.91 35.31 9.45
C ASP A 739 -8.09 34.42 9.88
N PHE A 740 -9.12 35.00 10.50
CA PHE A 740 -10.36 34.29 10.82
C PHE A 740 -11.07 33.85 9.54
N VAL A 741 -11.24 34.77 8.57
CA VAL A 741 -11.88 34.49 7.28
C VAL A 741 -11.13 33.39 6.52
N LEU A 742 -9.80 33.47 6.46
CA LEU A 742 -8.98 32.46 5.79
C LEU A 742 -9.18 31.05 6.38
N LYS A 743 -9.34 30.95 7.70
CA LYS A 743 -9.53 29.66 8.39
C LYS A 743 -10.84 28.99 8.01
N GLU A 744 -11.94 29.76 8.01
CA GLU A 744 -13.27 29.28 7.63
C GLU A 744 -13.33 28.90 6.15
N VAL A 745 -12.81 29.76 5.28
CA VAL A 745 -12.81 29.60 3.82
C VAL A 745 -12.01 28.37 3.36
N LEU A 746 -10.94 28.01 4.08
CA LEU A 746 -10.14 26.82 3.77
C LEU A 746 -10.73 25.51 4.30
N LYS A 747 -11.76 25.56 5.16
CA LYS A 747 -12.29 24.39 5.88
C LYS A 747 -11.15 23.51 6.40
N LEU A 748 -10.23 24.14 7.12
CA LEU A 748 -8.90 23.60 7.42
C LEU A 748 -8.95 22.20 8.05
N ASP A 749 -9.97 21.94 8.87
CA ASP A 749 -10.21 20.63 9.48
C ASP A 749 -10.54 19.55 8.42
N GLU A 750 -11.43 19.83 7.47
CA GLU A 750 -11.79 18.89 6.39
C GLU A 750 -10.58 18.60 5.48
N LEU A 751 -9.87 19.65 5.09
CA LEU A 751 -8.66 19.53 4.27
C LEU A 751 -7.58 18.70 4.99
N PHE A 752 -7.39 18.93 6.29
CA PHE A 752 -6.45 18.16 7.09
C PHE A 752 -6.88 16.69 7.23
N GLN A 753 -8.18 16.41 7.42
CA GLN A 753 -8.69 15.03 7.43
C GLN A 753 -8.47 14.34 6.08
N ASN A 754 -8.72 15.00 4.95
CA ASN A 754 -8.44 14.45 3.62
C ASN A 754 -6.95 14.08 3.43
N ILE A 755 -6.05 14.95 3.91
CA ILE A 755 -4.60 14.67 3.92
C ILE A 755 -4.29 13.46 4.82
N LYS A 756 -4.89 13.40 6.02
CA LYS A 756 -4.71 12.32 7.00
C LYS A 756 -5.23 10.97 6.47
N GLU A 757 -6.39 10.94 5.84
CA GLU A 757 -6.95 9.74 5.20
C GLU A 757 -6.05 9.21 4.08
N GLY A 758 -5.47 10.13 3.29
CA GLY A 758 -4.56 9.80 2.20
C GLY A 758 -3.20 9.27 2.63
N TYR A 759 -2.61 9.91 3.65
CA TYR A 759 -1.25 9.65 4.11
C TYR A 759 -1.14 8.69 5.29
N GLY A 760 -2.23 8.50 6.04
CA GLY A 760 -2.25 7.82 7.33
C GLY A 760 -1.67 8.67 8.46
N ASP A 761 -1.60 8.07 9.65
CA ASP A 761 -1.05 8.68 10.87
C ASP A 761 0.47 8.72 10.85
N VAL A 762 1.02 9.49 9.92
CA VAL A 762 2.46 9.73 9.82
C VAL A 762 2.87 10.80 10.83
N LYS A 763 4.00 10.57 11.53
CA LYS A 763 4.50 11.42 12.63
C LYS A 763 4.53 12.92 12.29
N GLU A 764 4.80 13.24 11.04
CA GLU A 764 4.89 14.61 10.58
C GLU A 764 3.52 15.32 10.46
N LEU A 765 2.38 14.60 10.49
CA LEU A 765 1.05 15.20 10.64
C LEU A 765 0.75 15.54 12.11
N GLU A 766 1.43 14.92 13.10
CA GLU A 766 1.26 15.25 14.52
C GLU A 766 1.59 16.72 14.79
N GLY A 767 2.59 17.28 14.11
CA GLY A 767 2.94 18.69 14.25
C GLY A 767 1.81 19.62 13.79
N ILE A 768 1.17 19.30 12.67
CA ILE A 768 0.00 20.06 12.18
C ILE A 768 -1.17 19.88 13.13
N GLU A 769 -1.44 18.64 13.57
CA GLU A 769 -2.51 18.33 14.52
C GLU A 769 -2.33 19.08 15.85
N ASN A 770 -1.09 19.18 16.34
CA ASN A 770 -0.78 19.94 17.55
C ASN A 770 -0.98 21.44 17.35
N MET A 771 -0.53 22.01 16.23
CA MET A 771 -0.78 23.43 15.91
C MET A 771 -2.29 23.73 15.84
N LEU A 772 -3.08 22.88 15.18
CA LEU A 772 -4.53 23.03 15.10
C LEU A 772 -5.18 22.91 16.49
N LYS A 773 -4.74 21.96 17.33
CA LYS A 773 -5.22 21.82 18.71
C LYS A 773 -4.88 23.03 19.58
N GLU A 774 -3.68 23.59 19.42
CA GLU A 774 -3.27 24.80 20.13
C GLU A 774 -4.11 26.01 19.71
N GLU A 775 -4.39 26.18 18.41
CA GLU A 775 -5.32 27.20 17.95
C GLU A 775 -6.75 26.99 18.48
N GLN A 776 -7.25 25.76 18.46
CA GLN A 776 -8.58 25.45 19.02
C GLN A 776 -8.65 25.76 20.52
N LYS A 777 -7.55 25.57 21.27
CA LYS A 777 -7.47 25.98 22.68
C LYS A 777 -7.52 27.49 22.83
N LYS A 778 -6.73 28.23 22.06
CA LYS A 778 -6.74 29.70 22.06
C LYS A 778 -8.13 30.25 21.76
N ASN A 779 -8.77 29.74 20.71
CA ASN A 779 -10.14 30.15 20.34
C ASN A 779 -11.15 29.90 21.47
N LYS A 780 -11.04 28.79 22.20
CA LYS A 780 -11.92 28.48 23.35
C LYS A 780 -11.62 29.37 24.56
N GLU A 781 -10.37 29.78 24.76
CA GLU A 781 -9.96 30.73 25.79
C GLU A 781 -10.46 32.15 25.46
N ASP A 782 -10.45 32.54 24.17
CA ASP A 782 -11.00 33.81 23.68
C ASP A 782 -12.55 33.85 23.78
N GLU A 783 -13.23 32.74 23.50
CA GLU A 783 -14.68 32.59 23.75
C GLU A 783 -15.04 32.66 25.25
N ALA A 784 -14.22 32.06 26.12
CA ALA A 784 -14.42 32.06 27.58
C ALA A 784 -14.16 33.42 28.25
N THR A 785 -13.37 34.30 27.61
CA THR A 785 -13.05 35.64 28.11
C THR A 785 -14.05 36.72 27.63
N GLY A 786 -15.08 36.34 26.87
CA GLY A 786 -16.16 37.25 26.46
C GLY A 786 -15.80 38.20 25.33
N VAL A 787 -14.72 37.95 24.57
CA VAL A 787 -14.45 38.65 23.31
C VAL A 787 -15.33 38.02 22.23
N THR A 788 -16.62 38.34 22.25
CA THR A 788 -17.58 37.84 21.26
C THR A 788 -17.30 38.45 19.88
N VAL A 789 -16.75 37.67 18.96
CA VAL A 789 -17.02 37.86 17.53
C VAL A 789 -18.30 37.08 17.25
N GLY A 790 -19.41 37.81 17.08
CA GLY A 790 -20.76 37.25 17.03
C GLY A 790 -20.94 36.19 15.95
N VAL A 791 -21.36 35.00 16.37
CA VAL A 791 -21.85 33.94 15.50
C VAL A 791 -23.24 34.33 15.01
N VAL A 792 -23.36 34.74 13.76
CA VAL A 792 -24.60 34.65 12.99
C VAL A 792 -24.26 33.95 11.69
N GLY A 793 -24.90 32.81 11.43
CA GLY A 793 -24.66 32.00 10.25
C GLY A 793 -24.79 32.83 8.97
N VAL A 794 -23.74 32.81 8.16
CA VAL A 794 -23.77 33.33 6.81
C VAL A 794 -23.67 32.14 5.86
N VAL A 795 -24.75 31.97 5.11
CA VAL A 795 -24.75 31.27 3.82
C VAL A 795 -23.80 32.05 2.91
N LEU A 796 -22.63 31.47 2.62
CA LEU A 796 -21.78 31.84 1.48
C LEU A 796 -22.11 30.91 0.31
#